data_AF-A0A5J6RJQ1-F1
#
_entry.id   AF-A0A5J6RJQ1-F1
#
_cell.length_a   1.000
_cell.length_b   1.000
_cell.length_c   1.000
_cell.angle_alpha   90.00
_cell.angle_beta   90.00
_cell.angle_gamma   90.00
#
_symmetry.space_group_name_H-M   'P 1'
#
loop_
_entity.id
_entity.type
_entity.pdbx_description
1 polymer ?
#
loop_
_entity_poly.entity_id
_entity_poly.type
_entity_poly.pdbx_seq_one_letter_code
_entity_poly.pdbx_strand_id
1 'polypeptide(L)'
;MIINTNIPRGKRYSKQWIGFWSFFVFFTFIFVTSPTTFRTIEQNDIKFEILGVNEENTNSNISRAKDEIFNIHAGEKEAVTLNLNFIKSSFGKIEIFAQEDYIDGDILFEIFKNDQLLTKEIVQTGSTPITIKGYFSSHDKIKIVASMNGENLAWAKINIGKIAISDILLLIFSLFLWLLILFLTFRKNQAAITLGVYIIFLLSIYAENTTFNQIDIKSLLANSGILIAIALLLALIFNFSKNIKIANIIALFTAIVFFVLAMIPLLFISYKLAFKIPLEKEALYSIFQSNTSESLEFVTSFVPISSILFIIFSLLFLFYISWWHRNSRVKSFDFTTLFILIISASIIAISYLDNMKLPNFIEEHYNTYIKELEQFKDIQNKKNVDSNFDASKEQTGETYVFVIGESLNKRHMQLYGYTRETTPNLQKLYDNGEILKLDNVFSNHVLTMSTLSLALTEAYTGSSKKYFDSASIVDILKKADFETIWLTNQNLLGAWDNLVSIIASNANQTISINNSIGTTTRTQNYDGELIKYLDKFLETKTSKNRAIFIHLMGSHLAYCQRFPEEYRIFNDDLDEKSFGTKLASKNEIKNFVNCYDNSVLYNDFVVSSLIESVKKQTGTNALIYMPDHAEEVFKTYAHDPGKFTFNMTQIPFLIWFSQEYKDKYLDKYENILKNSNKYFSNDRLYDTLLGFTDVKTALYKNNFDLTSDKYSLNEQEASTLHGKVKFSRNDNYFYWQRKNFDYLLQTNINDKFIVNNINSLGKLKDALYFGFKSFGLKLALVDKKLVTVDNKSLSFEDILSNINLEKINKIYIDVQNNKNISKEIDNLSSKYDIKSKLILNNSEIVKLKASIDNKSFIKEIKNNYISKDSNKFYMVEYKSNFD
;
A
#
# COMPACT_ATOMS: atom_id res chain seq x y z
N MET A 1 22.21 -34.58 23.29
CA MET A 1 21.97 -35.97 22.84
C MET A 1 21.96 -35.95 21.31
N ILE A 2 23.14 -36.07 20.71
CA ILE A 2 23.29 -36.16 19.25
C ILE A 2 22.63 -37.48 18.86
N ILE A 3 21.42 -37.41 18.30
CA ILE A 3 20.74 -38.58 17.78
C ILE A 3 21.66 -39.11 16.69
N ASN A 4 22.22 -40.29 16.95
CA ASN A 4 22.95 -41.10 16.01
C ASN A 4 21.94 -41.55 14.93
N THR A 5 21.54 -40.64 14.03
CA THR A 5 20.70 -40.93 12.88
C THR A 5 21.57 -41.61 11.83
N ASN A 6 22.01 -42.83 12.15
CA ASN A 6 22.25 -43.85 11.14
C ASN A 6 20.92 -44.08 10.43
N ILE A 7 20.62 -43.27 9.41
CA ILE A 7 19.48 -43.54 8.56
C ILE A 7 19.68 -44.95 8.00
N PRO A 8 18.70 -45.85 8.15
CA PRO A 8 18.98 -47.26 8.08
C PRO A 8 19.44 -47.69 6.70
N ARG A 9 20.43 -48.57 6.64
CA ARG A 9 20.86 -49.26 5.43
C ARG A 9 19.66 -50.01 4.80
N GLY A 10 18.98 -49.37 3.85
CA GLY A 10 18.21 -49.84 2.68
C GLY A 10 17.24 -51.04 2.74
N LYS A 11 17.22 -51.88 3.77
CA LYS A 11 16.35 -53.08 3.83
C LYS A 11 15.63 -53.27 5.15
N ARG A 12 16.19 -52.84 6.29
CA ARG A 12 15.65 -53.22 7.62
C ARG A 12 14.36 -52.49 8.03
N TYR A 13 14.00 -51.40 7.36
CA TYR A 13 12.84 -50.56 7.71
C TYR A 13 11.95 -50.17 6.52
N SER A 14 11.99 -50.93 5.42
CA SER A 14 11.25 -50.61 4.19
C SER A 14 9.73 -50.46 4.40
N LYS A 15 9.13 -51.28 5.28
CA LYS A 15 7.71 -51.18 5.64
C LYS A 15 7.35 -49.88 6.38
N GLN A 16 8.22 -49.41 7.27
CA GLN A 16 8.00 -48.17 8.04
C GLN A 16 8.14 -46.94 7.15
N TRP A 17 9.09 -46.94 6.21
CA TRP A 17 9.21 -45.90 5.19
C TRP A 17 7.99 -45.85 4.28
N ILE A 18 7.51 -46.98 3.77
CA ILE A 18 6.30 -47.04 2.94
C ILE A 18 5.07 -46.50 3.70
N GLY A 19 4.94 -46.84 4.99
CA GLY A 19 3.86 -46.31 5.85
C GLY A 19 3.96 -44.79 6.07
N PHE A 20 5.14 -44.29 6.41
CA PHE A 20 5.39 -42.85 6.58
C PHE A 20 5.11 -42.05 5.29
N TRP A 21 5.45 -42.61 4.14
CA TRP A 21 5.21 -41.98 2.84
C TRP A 21 3.76 -42.07 2.36
N SER A 22 3.09 -43.19 2.62
CA SER A 22 1.65 -43.30 2.34
C SER A 22 0.88 -42.26 3.16
N PHE A 23 1.28 -42.03 4.41
CA PHE A 23 0.75 -40.96 5.25
C PHE A 23 1.04 -39.57 4.67
N PHE A 24 2.27 -39.32 4.23
CA PHE A 24 2.65 -38.03 3.67
C PHE A 24 1.90 -37.70 2.35
N VAL A 25 1.80 -38.68 1.44
CA VAL A 25 1.06 -38.53 0.18
C VAL A 25 -0.45 -38.37 0.44
N PHE A 26 -0.98 -39.09 1.42
CA PHE A 26 -2.37 -38.91 1.87
C PHE A 26 -2.60 -37.50 2.45
N PHE A 27 -1.65 -36.98 3.22
CA PHE A 27 -1.73 -35.62 3.75
C PHE A 27 -1.65 -34.56 2.63
N THR A 28 -0.75 -34.73 1.66
CA THR A 28 -0.69 -33.89 0.46
C THR A 28 -1.99 -33.96 -0.33
N PHE A 29 -2.61 -35.14 -0.47
CA PHE A 29 -3.92 -35.29 -1.08
C PHE A 29 -4.99 -34.49 -0.34
N ILE A 30 -5.07 -34.61 1.00
CA ILE A 30 -6.01 -33.83 1.82
C ILE A 30 -5.77 -32.33 1.66
N PHE A 31 -4.51 -31.90 1.68
CA PHE A 31 -4.16 -30.48 1.56
C PHE A 31 -4.54 -29.91 0.20
N VAL A 32 -4.26 -30.64 -0.89
CA VAL A 32 -4.59 -30.22 -2.26
C VAL A 32 -6.10 -30.32 -2.53
N THR A 33 -6.78 -31.34 -2.01
CA THR A 33 -8.25 -31.47 -2.12
C THR A 33 -9.03 -30.64 -1.12
N SER A 34 -8.34 -29.83 -0.31
CA SER A 34 -8.96 -28.87 0.58
C SER A 34 -9.75 -27.82 -0.22
N PRO A 35 -10.65 -27.04 0.41
CA PRO A 35 -11.61 -26.13 -0.25
C PRO A 35 -11.09 -25.08 -1.24
N THR A 36 -9.79 -25.01 -1.49
CA THR A 36 -9.11 -24.03 -2.34
C THR A 36 -8.90 -24.50 -3.79
N THR A 37 -9.29 -25.73 -4.16
CA THR A 37 -9.11 -26.28 -5.53
C THR A 37 -10.26 -26.04 -6.51
N PHE A 38 -11.33 -25.34 -6.11
CA PHE A 38 -12.46 -25.08 -7.00
C PHE A 38 -12.07 -24.06 -8.10
N ARG A 39 -12.32 -24.42 -9.37
CA ARG A 39 -12.12 -23.59 -10.57
C ARG A 39 -13.39 -22.89 -11.00
N THR A 40 -13.28 -21.88 -11.87
CA THR A 40 -14.42 -21.24 -12.56
C THR A 40 -15.38 -22.24 -13.18
N ILE A 41 -16.68 -22.05 -12.97
CA ILE A 41 -17.72 -22.72 -13.73
C ILE A 41 -17.80 -22.11 -15.15
N GLU A 42 -17.81 -22.97 -16.17
CA GLU A 42 -17.98 -22.57 -17.56
C GLU A 42 -19.47 -22.41 -17.90
N GLN A 43 -19.78 -21.59 -18.91
CA GLN A 43 -21.16 -21.36 -19.37
C GLN A 43 -21.90 -22.65 -19.78
N ASN A 44 -21.16 -23.72 -20.09
CA ASN A 44 -21.70 -25.02 -20.48
C ASN A 44 -21.95 -25.97 -19.29
N ASP A 45 -21.62 -25.60 -18.05
CA ASP A 45 -21.86 -26.44 -16.88
C ASP A 45 -23.14 -26.09 -16.12
N ILE A 46 -23.61 -24.84 -16.23
CA ILE A 46 -24.81 -24.34 -15.56
C ILE A 46 -25.64 -23.48 -16.51
N LYS A 47 -26.97 -23.63 -16.46
CA LYS A 47 -27.90 -22.59 -16.95
C LYS A 47 -28.36 -21.79 -15.77
N PHE A 48 -28.35 -20.47 -15.88
CA PHE A 48 -28.89 -19.61 -14.84
C PHE A 48 -30.12 -18.85 -15.33
N GLU A 49 -31.01 -18.54 -14.40
CA GLU A 49 -32.20 -17.74 -14.61
C GLU A 49 -32.32 -16.76 -13.46
N ILE A 50 -32.59 -15.49 -13.79
CA ILE A 50 -32.76 -14.40 -12.83
C ILE A 50 -34.24 -14.06 -12.77
N LEU A 51 -34.80 -14.02 -11.57
CA LEU A 51 -36.19 -13.65 -11.30
C LEU A 51 -36.22 -12.46 -10.33
N GLY A 52 -37.28 -11.65 -10.42
CA GLY A 52 -37.49 -10.49 -9.53
C GLY A 52 -36.78 -9.20 -9.95
N VAL A 53 -36.20 -9.14 -11.17
CA VAL A 53 -35.61 -7.92 -11.76
C VAL A 53 -36.56 -7.42 -12.86
N ASN A 54 -37.22 -6.27 -12.63
CA ASN A 54 -38.19 -5.67 -13.55
C ASN A 54 -38.23 -4.13 -13.41
N GLU A 55 -38.97 -3.45 -14.29
CA GLU A 55 -39.10 -1.97 -14.29
C GLU A 55 -39.70 -1.41 -12.99
N GLU A 56 -40.37 -2.23 -12.17
CA GLU A 56 -40.96 -1.82 -10.89
C GLU A 56 -40.00 -2.02 -9.69
N ASN A 57 -38.87 -2.73 -9.88
CA ASN A 57 -37.82 -3.06 -8.91
C ASN A 57 -36.44 -2.51 -9.37
N THR A 58 -36.37 -1.20 -9.65
CA THR A 58 -35.27 -0.55 -10.41
C THR A 58 -33.89 -0.56 -9.75
N ASN A 59 -33.81 -0.71 -8.42
CA ASN A 59 -32.54 -0.71 -7.68
C ASN A 59 -31.97 -2.11 -7.46
N SER A 60 -32.67 -3.14 -7.94
CA SER A 60 -32.32 -4.55 -7.76
C SER A 60 -31.81 -5.13 -9.07
N ASN A 61 -30.69 -5.84 -8.99
CA ASN A 61 -29.97 -6.30 -10.16
C ASN A 61 -29.18 -7.54 -9.82
N ILE A 62 -29.21 -8.53 -10.72
CA ILE A 62 -28.24 -9.62 -10.70
C ILE A 62 -27.44 -9.50 -11.99
N SER A 63 -26.20 -9.02 -11.87
CA SER A 63 -25.30 -8.89 -13.03
C SER A 63 -24.17 -9.90 -12.95
N ARG A 64 -23.88 -10.54 -14.07
CA ARG A 64 -22.74 -11.45 -14.19
C ARG A 64 -21.48 -10.60 -14.43
N ALA A 65 -20.61 -10.51 -13.42
CA ALA A 65 -19.39 -9.69 -13.48
C ALA A 65 -18.26 -10.40 -14.24
N LYS A 66 -18.16 -11.73 -14.05
CA LYS A 66 -17.28 -12.70 -14.74
C LYS A 66 -17.99 -14.05 -14.79
N ASP A 67 -17.41 -15.03 -15.47
CA ASP A 67 -18.05 -16.35 -15.64
C ASP A 67 -18.45 -17.01 -14.30
N GLU A 68 -17.62 -16.88 -13.25
CA GLU A 68 -17.89 -17.43 -11.91
C GLU A 68 -18.52 -16.46 -10.89
N ILE A 69 -18.69 -15.17 -11.22
CA ILE A 69 -19.07 -14.13 -10.24
C ILE A 69 -20.38 -13.45 -10.63
N PHE A 70 -21.35 -13.51 -9.72
CA PHE A 70 -22.60 -12.74 -9.81
C PHE A 70 -22.59 -11.64 -8.75
N ASN A 71 -22.84 -10.40 -9.17
CA ASN A 71 -23.17 -9.31 -8.27
C ASN A 71 -24.69 -9.33 -8.07
N ILE A 72 -25.13 -9.41 -6.81
CA ILE A 72 -26.54 -9.34 -6.44
C ILE A 72 -26.78 -8.06 -5.66
N HIS A 73 -27.70 -7.24 -6.16
CA HIS A 73 -28.32 -6.13 -5.44
C HIS A 73 -29.71 -6.59 -4.99
N ALA A 74 -29.93 -6.62 -3.69
CA ALA A 74 -31.17 -7.11 -3.12
C ALA A 74 -32.38 -6.24 -3.50
N GLY A 75 -33.55 -6.88 -3.56
CA GLY A 75 -34.88 -6.30 -3.75
C GLY A 75 -35.28 -5.22 -2.75
N GLU A 76 -35.60 -3.99 -3.19
CA GLU A 76 -36.25 -3.01 -2.28
C GLU A 76 -37.74 -3.35 -2.05
N LYS A 77 -38.43 -3.95 -3.05
CA LYS A 77 -39.86 -4.30 -2.97
C LYS A 77 -40.11 -5.80 -2.93
N GLU A 78 -39.38 -6.59 -3.73
CA GLU A 78 -39.52 -8.04 -3.83
C GLU A 78 -38.14 -8.70 -3.92
N ALA A 79 -37.99 -9.89 -3.33
CA ALA A 79 -36.72 -10.62 -3.32
C ALA A 79 -36.25 -10.97 -4.75
N VAL A 80 -34.94 -10.82 -5.01
CA VAL A 80 -34.34 -11.28 -6.26
C VAL A 80 -33.88 -12.71 -6.11
N THR A 81 -34.02 -13.50 -7.18
CA THR A 81 -33.66 -14.92 -7.16
C THR A 81 -32.71 -15.25 -8.29
N LEU A 82 -31.61 -15.94 -7.96
CA LEU A 82 -30.71 -16.59 -8.91
C LEU A 82 -30.96 -18.10 -8.89
N ASN A 83 -31.56 -18.64 -9.95
CA ASN A 83 -31.68 -20.07 -10.17
C ASN A 83 -30.46 -20.57 -10.95
N LEU A 84 -29.82 -21.62 -10.46
CA LEU A 84 -28.66 -22.29 -11.06
C LEU A 84 -29.05 -23.74 -11.36
N ASN A 85 -29.20 -24.07 -12.64
CA ASN A 85 -29.50 -25.41 -13.11
C ASN A 85 -28.22 -26.07 -13.61
N PHE A 86 -27.73 -27.08 -12.91
CA PHE A 86 -26.51 -27.79 -13.31
C PHE A 86 -26.78 -28.66 -14.55
N ILE A 87 -25.96 -28.52 -15.59
CA ILE A 87 -26.00 -29.29 -16.84
C ILE A 87 -25.00 -30.45 -16.79
N LYS A 88 -23.89 -30.28 -16.08
CA LYS A 88 -22.85 -31.30 -15.89
C LYS A 88 -22.64 -31.57 -14.41
N SER A 89 -22.49 -32.85 -14.09
CA SER A 89 -22.19 -33.24 -12.72
C SER A 89 -20.80 -32.78 -12.31
N SER A 90 -20.69 -32.11 -11.18
CA SER A 90 -19.41 -31.66 -10.63
C SER A 90 -19.48 -31.52 -9.11
N PHE A 91 -18.32 -31.57 -8.45
CA PHE A 91 -18.23 -31.08 -7.09
C PHE A 91 -18.16 -29.57 -7.15
N GLY A 92 -19.19 -28.90 -6.65
CA GLY A 92 -19.29 -27.43 -6.69
C GLY A 92 -19.12 -26.79 -5.33
N LYS A 93 -18.82 -25.51 -5.36
CA LYS A 93 -18.77 -24.60 -4.22
C LYS A 93 -19.54 -23.34 -4.59
N ILE A 94 -20.43 -22.90 -3.71
CA ILE A 94 -21.12 -21.61 -3.82
C ILE A 94 -20.73 -20.81 -2.58
N GLU A 95 -20.08 -19.67 -2.80
CA GLU A 95 -19.70 -18.72 -1.75
C GLU A 95 -20.46 -17.42 -1.92
N ILE A 96 -21.05 -16.93 -0.84
CA ILE A 96 -21.74 -15.63 -0.80
C ILE A 96 -21.06 -14.76 0.25
N PHE A 97 -20.60 -13.58 -0.16
CA PHE A 97 -20.00 -12.60 0.74
C PHE A 97 -20.35 -11.17 0.33
N ALA A 98 -20.50 -10.30 1.33
CA ALA A 98 -20.65 -8.85 1.12
C ALA A 98 -19.27 -8.24 0.85
N GLN A 99 -19.17 -7.30 -0.11
CA GLN A 99 -17.93 -6.63 -0.46
C GLN A 99 -17.85 -5.26 0.23
N GLU A 100 -16.65 -4.87 0.69
CA GLU A 100 -16.40 -3.61 1.41
C GLU A 100 -16.63 -2.34 0.57
N ASP A 101 -16.66 -2.44 -0.75
CA ASP A 101 -16.47 -1.27 -1.60
C ASP A 101 -17.67 -0.32 -1.68
N TYR A 102 -18.91 -0.74 -1.39
CA TYR A 102 -20.04 0.19 -1.36
C TYR A 102 -21.17 -0.28 -0.42
N ILE A 103 -21.40 0.52 0.63
CA ILE A 103 -22.62 0.68 1.46
C ILE A 103 -22.95 -0.45 2.47
N ASP A 104 -23.28 -0.03 3.70
CA ASP A 104 -23.76 -0.85 4.82
C ASP A 104 -25.22 -1.26 4.57
N GLY A 105 -25.48 -2.56 4.39
CA GLY A 105 -26.83 -3.11 4.50
C GLY A 105 -26.82 -4.63 4.63
N ASP A 106 -27.78 -5.15 5.41
CA ASP A 106 -27.91 -6.58 5.70
C ASP A 106 -28.72 -7.26 4.59
N ILE A 107 -28.18 -8.33 4.00
CA ILE A 107 -28.91 -9.16 3.02
C ILE A 107 -29.22 -10.51 3.64
N LEU A 108 -30.50 -10.87 3.64
CA LEU A 108 -30.96 -12.20 3.99
C LEU A 108 -30.92 -13.10 2.76
N PHE A 109 -30.11 -14.15 2.83
CA PHE A 109 -30.01 -15.19 1.82
C PHE A 109 -30.73 -16.46 2.25
N GLU A 110 -31.61 -16.96 1.39
CA GLU A 110 -32.21 -18.30 1.51
C GLU A 110 -31.78 -19.15 0.32
N ILE A 111 -31.12 -20.28 0.60
CA ILE A 111 -30.56 -21.14 -0.46
C ILE A 111 -31.26 -22.49 -0.43
N PHE A 112 -31.77 -22.91 -1.58
CA PHE A 112 -32.47 -24.18 -1.75
C PHE A 112 -31.74 -25.08 -2.74
N LYS A 113 -31.79 -26.40 -2.51
CA LYS A 113 -31.40 -27.43 -3.48
C LYS A 113 -32.61 -28.30 -3.78
N ASN A 114 -33.01 -28.36 -5.05
CA ASN A 114 -34.19 -29.10 -5.50
C ASN A 114 -35.42 -28.80 -4.62
N ASP A 115 -35.65 -27.51 -4.38
CA ASP A 115 -36.71 -26.95 -3.54
C ASP A 115 -36.66 -27.29 -2.03
N GLN A 116 -35.60 -27.94 -1.56
CA GLN A 116 -35.32 -28.12 -0.13
C GLN A 116 -34.39 -27.02 0.39
N LEU A 117 -34.79 -26.34 1.47
CA LEU A 117 -33.98 -25.30 2.10
C LEU A 117 -32.68 -25.88 2.68
N LEU A 118 -31.54 -25.36 2.25
CA LEU A 118 -30.21 -25.72 2.74
C LEU A 118 -29.77 -24.83 3.90
N THR A 119 -29.88 -23.50 3.72
CA THR A 119 -29.52 -22.52 4.75
C THR A 119 -30.29 -21.21 4.57
N LYS A 120 -30.40 -20.47 5.67
CA LYS A 120 -30.99 -19.14 5.77
C LYS A 120 -30.13 -18.28 6.69
N GLU A 121 -29.38 -17.33 6.12
CA GLU A 121 -28.37 -16.54 6.85
C GLU A 121 -28.36 -15.09 6.40
N ILE A 122 -27.99 -14.19 7.32
CA ILE A 122 -27.79 -12.76 7.05
C ILE A 122 -26.30 -12.54 6.78
N VAL A 123 -25.97 -11.90 5.66
CA VAL A 123 -24.59 -11.57 5.28
C VAL A 123 -24.34 -10.08 5.50
N GLN A 124 -23.27 -9.75 6.22
CA GLN A 124 -22.85 -8.40 6.56
C GLN A 124 -21.44 -8.12 6.02
N THR A 125 -21.10 -6.86 5.76
CA THR A 125 -19.74 -6.48 5.34
C THR A 125 -18.72 -6.89 6.41
N GLY A 126 -17.72 -7.68 6.02
CA GLY A 126 -16.71 -8.22 6.93
C GLY A 126 -17.10 -9.52 7.68
N SER A 127 -18.31 -10.06 7.47
CA SER A 127 -18.70 -11.36 8.02
C SER A 127 -18.10 -12.55 7.26
N THR A 128 -18.06 -13.73 7.90
CA THR A 128 -17.63 -14.96 7.22
C THR A 128 -18.58 -15.29 6.05
N PRO A 129 -18.06 -15.70 4.87
CA PRO A 129 -18.90 -16.06 3.72
C PRO A 129 -19.81 -17.26 4.00
N ILE A 130 -21.05 -17.22 3.51
CA ILE A 130 -21.89 -18.43 3.43
C ILE A 130 -21.25 -19.35 2.40
N THR A 131 -20.90 -20.56 2.81
CA THR A 131 -20.21 -21.51 1.93
C THR A 131 -20.96 -22.84 1.84
N ILE A 132 -21.48 -23.15 0.66
CA ILE A 132 -22.08 -24.45 0.36
C ILE A 132 -21.11 -25.25 -0.50
N LYS A 133 -20.81 -26.48 -0.09
CA LYS A 133 -19.99 -27.42 -0.84
C LYS A 133 -20.72 -28.74 -0.99
N GLY A 134 -20.67 -29.33 -2.17
CA GLY A 134 -21.27 -30.63 -2.38
C GLY A 134 -21.14 -31.12 -3.80
N TYR A 135 -21.59 -32.36 -4.00
CA TYR A 135 -21.79 -32.91 -5.33
C TYR A 135 -23.11 -32.37 -5.89
N PHE A 136 -23.03 -31.75 -7.07
CA PHE A 136 -24.20 -31.32 -7.85
C PHE A 136 -24.32 -32.21 -9.07
N SER A 137 -25.46 -32.89 -9.19
CA SER A 137 -25.84 -33.70 -10.35
C SER A 137 -26.19 -32.81 -11.55
N SER A 138 -26.10 -33.34 -12.77
CA SER A 138 -26.54 -32.69 -14.02
C SER A 138 -28.04 -32.36 -14.12
N HIS A 139 -28.80 -32.51 -13.04
CA HIS A 139 -30.22 -32.15 -12.92
C HIS A 139 -30.52 -31.38 -11.64
N ASP A 140 -29.51 -31.12 -10.80
CA ASP A 140 -29.71 -30.38 -9.56
C ASP A 140 -29.99 -28.91 -9.86
N LYS A 141 -30.95 -28.35 -9.12
CA LYS A 141 -31.33 -26.93 -9.16
C LYS A 141 -30.97 -26.27 -7.84
N ILE A 142 -30.14 -25.23 -7.89
CA ILE A 142 -29.84 -24.39 -6.72
C ILE A 142 -30.55 -23.05 -6.89
N LYS A 143 -31.44 -22.73 -5.96
CA LYS A 143 -32.17 -21.47 -5.93
C LYS A 143 -31.61 -20.61 -4.81
N ILE A 144 -31.08 -19.43 -5.15
CA ILE A 144 -30.54 -18.47 -4.20
C ILE A 144 -31.46 -17.26 -4.18
N VAL A 145 -32.17 -17.05 -3.08
CA VAL A 145 -33.08 -15.92 -2.88
C VAL A 145 -32.40 -14.89 -2.00
N ALA A 146 -32.35 -13.64 -2.47
CA ALA A 146 -31.77 -12.52 -1.74
C ALA A 146 -32.83 -11.46 -1.46
N SER A 147 -33.01 -11.15 -0.18
CA SER A 147 -33.99 -10.17 0.32
C SER A 147 -33.32 -9.14 1.22
N MET A 148 -33.78 -7.90 1.18
CA MET A 148 -33.28 -6.85 2.07
C MET A 148 -33.68 -7.13 3.53
N ASN A 149 -32.78 -6.83 4.46
CA ASN A 149 -33.00 -6.93 5.90
C ASN A 149 -32.59 -5.63 6.62
N GLY A 150 -33.07 -4.45 6.17
CA GLY A 150 -32.70 -3.15 6.77
C GLY A 150 -32.70 -1.97 5.78
N GLU A 151 -31.90 -0.93 6.07
CA GLU A 151 -31.78 0.29 5.22
C GLU A 151 -31.03 0.07 3.87
N ASN A 152 -31.16 1.05 2.96
CA ASN A 152 -31.02 0.93 1.50
C ASN A 152 -29.63 0.58 0.93
N LEU A 153 -29.68 -0.20 -0.17
CA LEU A 153 -28.62 -0.57 -1.12
C LEU A 153 -27.49 -1.45 -0.55
N ALA A 154 -27.85 -2.70 -0.25
CA ALA A 154 -26.90 -3.77 0.01
C ALA A 154 -26.64 -4.60 -1.26
N TRP A 155 -25.38 -4.96 -1.50
CA TRP A 155 -25.02 -5.90 -2.56
C TRP A 155 -24.01 -6.94 -2.06
N ALA A 156 -24.09 -8.14 -2.63
CA ALA A 156 -23.19 -9.24 -2.34
C ALA A 156 -22.65 -9.84 -3.63
N LYS A 157 -21.52 -10.53 -3.50
CA LYS A 157 -20.97 -11.38 -4.55
C LYS A 157 -21.28 -12.83 -4.27
N ILE A 158 -21.76 -13.51 -5.29
CA ILE A 158 -21.84 -14.97 -5.34
C ILE A 158 -20.72 -15.47 -6.24
N ASN A 159 -19.81 -16.25 -5.66
CA ASN A 159 -18.77 -16.96 -6.39
C ASN A 159 -19.14 -18.44 -6.50
N ILE A 160 -19.11 -18.98 -7.71
CA ILE A 160 -19.43 -20.38 -7.97
C ILE A 160 -18.23 -21.09 -8.61
N GLY A 161 -17.69 -22.07 -7.89
CA GLY A 161 -16.59 -22.89 -8.37
C GLY A 161 -16.98 -24.36 -8.56
N LYS A 162 -16.28 -25.06 -9.46
CA LYS A 162 -16.37 -26.52 -9.68
C LYS A 162 -14.99 -27.18 -9.60
N ILE A 163 -14.96 -28.45 -9.22
CA ILE A 163 -13.83 -29.36 -9.48
C ILE A 163 -14.33 -30.38 -10.50
N ALA A 164 -13.69 -30.42 -11.66
CA ALA A 164 -14.01 -31.43 -12.67
C ALA A 164 -13.51 -32.81 -12.21
N ILE A 165 -14.27 -33.86 -12.51
CA ILE A 165 -13.86 -35.24 -12.19
C ILE A 165 -12.52 -35.59 -12.86
N SER A 166 -12.28 -35.07 -14.07
CA SER A 166 -10.98 -35.19 -14.76
C SER A 166 -9.82 -34.61 -13.94
N ASP A 167 -10.05 -33.51 -13.23
CA ASP A 167 -9.03 -32.86 -12.42
C ASP A 167 -8.70 -33.69 -11.16
N ILE A 168 -9.71 -34.31 -10.55
CA ILE A 168 -9.52 -35.27 -9.45
C ILE A 168 -8.68 -36.46 -9.93
N LEU A 169 -8.99 -37.00 -11.11
CA LEU A 169 -8.23 -38.11 -11.71
C LEU A 169 -6.77 -37.71 -12.00
N LEU A 170 -6.55 -36.50 -12.52
CA LEU A 170 -5.21 -35.95 -12.77
C LEU A 170 -4.41 -35.77 -11.47
N LEU A 171 -5.06 -35.34 -10.39
CA LEU A 171 -4.41 -35.22 -9.08
C LEU A 171 -4.01 -36.60 -8.53
N ILE A 172 -4.91 -37.58 -8.59
CA ILE A 172 -4.62 -38.97 -8.18
C ILE A 172 -3.46 -39.51 -9.02
N PHE A 173 -3.45 -39.25 -10.33
CA PHE A 173 -2.37 -39.65 -11.22
C PHE A 173 -1.02 -39.03 -10.84
N SER A 174 -0.99 -37.73 -10.52
CA SER A 174 0.23 -37.06 -10.06
C SER A 174 0.80 -37.68 -8.78
N LEU A 175 -0.06 -37.94 -7.80
CA LEU A 175 0.35 -38.57 -6.53
C LEU A 175 0.84 -39.99 -6.72
N PHE A 176 0.19 -40.75 -7.61
CA PHE A 176 0.65 -42.07 -7.99
C PHE A 176 2.04 -42.02 -8.63
N LEU A 177 2.30 -41.04 -9.50
CA LEU A 177 3.61 -40.86 -10.14
C LEU A 177 4.69 -40.57 -9.10
N TRP A 178 4.44 -39.67 -8.14
CA TRP A 178 5.37 -39.41 -7.03
C TRP A 178 5.67 -40.67 -6.20
N LEU A 179 4.66 -41.46 -5.87
CA LEU A 179 4.83 -42.73 -5.16
C LEU A 179 5.64 -43.75 -5.97
N LEU A 180 5.38 -43.85 -7.27
CA LEU A 180 6.09 -44.75 -8.17
C LEU A 180 7.57 -44.39 -8.24
N ILE A 181 7.89 -43.12 -8.49
CA ILE A 181 9.27 -42.65 -8.62
C ILE A 181 10.03 -42.83 -7.31
N LEU A 182 9.41 -42.50 -6.18
CA LEU A 182 9.98 -42.76 -4.87
C LEU A 182 10.25 -44.25 -4.64
N PHE A 183 9.30 -45.12 -4.96
CA PHE A 183 9.48 -46.57 -4.82
C PHE A 183 10.66 -47.07 -5.64
N LEU A 184 10.78 -46.60 -6.89
CA LEU A 184 11.89 -46.95 -7.78
C LEU A 184 13.23 -46.47 -7.23
N THR A 185 13.34 -45.20 -6.83
CA THR A 185 14.59 -44.64 -6.29
C THR A 185 14.94 -45.26 -4.93
N PHE A 186 13.95 -45.59 -4.09
CA PHE A 186 14.16 -46.30 -2.83
C PHE A 186 14.82 -47.67 -3.05
N ARG A 187 14.36 -48.47 -4.02
CA ARG A 187 14.97 -49.79 -4.32
C ARG A 187 16.45 -49.68 -4.73
N LYS A 188 16.87 -48.51 -5.20
CA LYS A 188 18.23 -48.20 -5.65
C LYS A 188 19.04 -47.39 -4.63
N ASN A 189 18.50 -47.17 -3.43
CA ASN A 189 19.08 -46.31 -2.37
C ASN A 189 19.27 -44.85 -2.79
N GLN A 190 18.38 -44.31 -3.63
CA GLN A 190 18.38 -42.93 -4.14
C GLN A 190 17.16 -42.10 -3.70
N ALA A 191 16.33 -42.60 -2.77
CA ALA A 191 15.11 -41.92 -2.32
C ALA A 191 15.32 -40.50 -1.75
N ALA A 192 16.52 -40.20 -1.24
CA ALA A 192 16.84 -38.87 -0.72
C ALA A 192 16.74 -37.77 -1.79
N ILE A 193 17.11 -38.07 -3.04
CA ILE A 193 16.99 -37.13 -4.17
C ILE A 193 15.51 -36.82 -4.43
N THR A 194 14.69 -37.87 -4.55
CA THR A 194 13.23 -37.73 -4.73
C THR A 194 12.61 -36.97 -3.57
N LEU A 195 13.04 -37.22 -2.32
CA LEU A 195 12.56 -36.50 -1.15
C LEU A 195 12.89 -35.01 -1.18
N GLY A 196 14.14 -34.65 -1.51
CA GLY A 196 14.55 -33.25 -1.60
C GLY A 196 13.73 -32.48 -2.64
N VAL A 197 13.55 -33.07 -3.82
CA VAL A 197 12.75 -32.47 -4.89
C VAL A 197 11.25 -32.45 -4.56
N TYR A 198 10.75 -33.47 -3.85
CA TYR A 198 9.36 -33.49 -3.38
C TYR A 198 9.10 -32.41 -2.30
N ILE A 199 10.06 -32.11 -1.43
CA ILE A 199 9.94 -30.99 -0.49
C ILE A 199 9.78 -29.67 -1.26
N ILE A 200 10.55 -29.46 -2.33
CA ILE A 200 10.43 -28.28 -3.19
C ILE A 200 9.04 -28.22 -3.85
N PHE A 201 8.51 -29.35 -4.30
CA PHE A 201 7.14 -29.45 -4.82
C PHE A 201 6.09 -28.99 -3.80
N LEU A 202 6.22 -29.38 -2.53
CA LEU A 202 5.32 -28.94 -1.46
C LEU A 202 5.46 -27.44 -1.17
N LEU A 203 6.68 -26.92 -1.19
CA LEU A 203 6.91 -25.48 -1.08
C LEU A 203 6.23 -24.74 -2.23
N SER A 204 6.28 -25.25 -3.46
CA SER A 204 5.55 -24.68 -4.60
C SER A 204 4.04 -24.72 -4.43
N ILE A 205 3.46 -25.82 -3.97
CA ILE A 205 2.01 -25.90 -3.68
C ILE A 205 1.62 -24.89 -2.60
N TYR A 206 2.40 -24.84 -1.51
CA TYR A 206 2.12 -23.92 -0.41
C TYR A 206 2.24 -22.45 -0.85
N ALA A 207 3.28 -22.11 -1.62
CA ALA A 207 3.46 -20.79 -2.22
C ALA A 207 2.29 -20.42 -3.15
N GLU A 208 1.86 -21.34 -4.03
CA GLU A 208 0.75 -21.10 -4.95
C GLU A 208 -0.57 -20.87 -4.18
N ASN A 209 -0.89 -21.75 -3.23
CA ASN A 209 -2.10 -21.64 -2.42
C ASN A 209 -2.13 -20.36 -1.58
N THR A 210 -1.00 -19.96 -0.99
CA THR A 210 -0.92 -18.74 -0.16
C THR A 210 -0.92 -17.45 -0.96
N THR A 211 -0.50 -17.51 -2.24
CA THR A 211 -0.43 -16.34 -3.12
C THR A 211 -1.75 -16.13 -3.87
N PHE A 212 -2.28 -17.19 -4.47
CA PHE A 212 -3.45 -17.09 -5.36
C PHE A 212 -4.76 -17.53 -4.71
N ASN A 213 -4.73 -17.98 -3.45
CA ASN A 213 -5.87 -18.59 -2.74
C ASN A 213 -6.53 -19.75 -3.51
N GLN A 214 -5.79 -20.33 -4.45
CA GLN A 214 -6.22 -21.45 -5.28
C GLN A 214 -5.01 -22.32 -5.66
N ILE A 215 -5.27 -23.60 -5.90
CA ILE A 215 -4.29 -24.53 -6.48
C ILE A 215 -4.77 -24.92 -7.88
N ASP A 216 -3.98 -24.60 -8.90
CA ASP A 216 -4.23 -25.03 -10.25
C ASP A 216 -3.65 -26.42 -10.50
N ILE A 217 -4.51 -27.39 -10.74
CA ILE A 217 -4.12 -28.79 -10.98
C ILE A 217 -3.20 -28.94 -12.21
N LYS A 218 -3.33 -28.07 -13.22
CA LYS A 218 -2.41 -28.07 -14.37
C LYS A 218 -1.03 -27.53 -13.99
N SER A 219 -0.96 -26.45 -13.19
CA SER A 219 0.29 -25.95 -12.58
C SER A 219 0.97 -27.05 -11.75
N LEU A 220 0.19 -27.78 -10.95
CA LEU A 220 0.68 -28.88 -10.13
C LEU A 220 1.27 -30.03 -10.97
N LEU A 221 0.63 -30.37 -12.09
CA LEU A 221 1.14 -31.40 -13.02
C LEU A 221 2.43 -30.95 -13.71
N ALA A 222 2.49 -29.69 -14.17
CA ALA A 222 3.70 -29.12 -14.76
C ALA A 222 4.87 -29.17 -13.75
N ASN A 223 4.64 -28.67 -12.54
CA ASN A 223 5.60 -28.73 -11.44
C ASN A 223 6.02 -30.17 -11.14
N SER A 224 5.08 -31.11 -11.06
CA SER A 224 5.37 -32.53 -10.81
C SER A 224 6.22 -33.13 -11.92
N GLY A 225 5.89 -32.89 -13.18
CA GLY A 225 6.62 -33.39 -14.34
C GLY A 225 8.07 -32.89 -14.35
N ILE A 226 8.28 -31.57 -14.19
CA ILE A 226 9.61 -30.95 -14.15
C ILE A 226 10.45 -31.53 -13.01
N LEU A 227 9.89 -31.51 -11.80
CA LEU A 227 10.59 -31.94 -10.59
C LEU A 227 10.90 -33.45 -10.62
N ILE A 228 9.99 -34.29 -11.13
CA ILE A 228 10.25 -35.71 -11.31
C ILE A 228 11.35 -35.95 -12.36
N ALA A 229 11.30 -35.24 -13.50
CA ALA A 229 12.35 -35.35 -14.52
C ALA A 229 13.73 -34.96 -13.94
N ILE A 230 13.81 -33.88 -13.16
CA ILE A 230 15.03 -33.46 -12.48
C ILE A 230 15.48 -34.50 -11.46
N ALA A 231 14.57 -35.06 -10.64
CA ALA A 231 14.91 -36.10 -9.67
C ALA A 231 15.51 -37.35 -10.35
N LEU A 232 14.97 -37.73 -11.52
CA LEU A 232 15.47 -38.85 -12.32
C LEU A 232 16.81 -38.54 -13.01
N LEU A 233 17.02 -37.31 -13.48
CA LEU A 233 18.30 -36.85 -14.01
C LEU A 233 19.39 -36.85 -12.93
N LEU A 234 19.09 -36.35 -11.74
CA LEU A 234 20.00 -36.39 -10.59
C LEU A 234 20.30 -37.83 -10.16
N ALA A 235 19.29 -38.71 -10.16
CA ALA A 235 19.47 -40.15 -9.94
C ALA A 235 20.39 -40.80 -10.98
N LEU A 236 20.28 -40.41 -12.25
CA LEU A 236 21.16 -40.86 -13.33
C LEU A 236 22.60 -40.40 -13.10
N ILE A 237 22.81 -39.12 -12.77
CA ILE A 237 24.13 -38.56 -12.47
C ILE A 237 24.76 -39.29 -11.27
N PHE A 238 23.95 -39.62 -10.25
CA PHE A 238 24.42 -40.36 -9.08
C PHE A 238 24.86 -41.80 -9.38
N ASN A 239 24.53 -42.39 -10.54
CA ASN A 239 25.07 -43.70 -10.94
C ASN A 239 26.62 -43.68 -11.06
N PHE A 240 27.21 -42.50 -11.28
CA PHE A 240 28.65 -42.31 -11.38
C PHE A 240 29.35 -42.09 -10.03
N SER A 241 28.61 -42.06 -8.92
CA SER A 241 29.11 -41.72 -7.57
C SER A 241 29.92 -42.84 -6.87
N LYS A 242 30.51 -43.78 -7.61
CA LYS A 242 31.24 -44.93 -7.03
C LYS A 242 32.48 -44.52 -6.24
N ASN A 243 33.05 -43.35 -6.55
CA ASN A 243 34.18 -42.75 -5.84
C ASN A 243 33.69 -41.66 -4.89
N ILE A 244 34.18 -41.64 -3.64
CA ILE A 244 33.78 -40.66 -2.61
C ILE A 244 34.04 -39.20 -3.04
N LYS A 245 35.12 -38.93 -3.79
CA LYS A 245 35.41 -37.58 -4.32
C LYS A 245 34.33 -37.14 -5.32
N ILE A 246 33.93 -38.05 -6.20
CA ILE A 246 32.87 -37.81 -7.19
C ILE A 246 31.51 -37.67 -6.49
N ALA A 247 31.23 -38.49 -5.48
CA ALA A 247 30.01 -38.39 -4.68
C ALA A 247 29.87 -37.04 -3.96
N ASN A 248 30.97 -36.48 -3.46
CA ASN A 248 30.97 -35.13 -2.87
C ASN A 248 30.64 -34.04 -3.90
N ILE A 249 31.22 -34.13 -5.10
CA ILE A 249 30.95 -33.18 -6.19
C ILE A 249 29.48 -33.27 -6.62
N ILE A 250 28.96 -34.48 -6.82
CA ILE A 250 27.56 -34.69 -7.21
C ILE A 250 26.61 -34.20 -6.12
N ALA A 251 26.93 -34.43 -4.83
CA ALA A 251 26.12 -33.91 -3.73
C ALA A 251 26.13 -32.37 -3.65
N LEU A 252 27.28 -31.73 -3.89
CA LEU A 252 27.35 -30.27 -3.96
C LEU A 252 26.52 -29.74 -5.13
N PHE A 253 26.67 -30.34 -6.32
CA PHE A 253 25.87 -30.00 -7.49
C PHE A 253 24.37 -30.18 -7.23
N THR A 254 23.96 -31.31 -6.64
CA THR A 254 22.56 -31.57 -6.26
C THR A 254 22.04 -30.53 -5.28
N ALA A 255 22.86 -30.10 -4.31
CA ALA A 255 22.47 -29.06 -3.36
C ALA A 255 22.30 -27.69 -4.05
N ILE A 256 23.15 -27.35 -5.02
CA ILE A 256 23.00 -26.12 -5.84
C ILE A 256 21.70 -26.18 -6.66
N VAL A 257 21.39 -27.34 -7.28
CA VAL A 257 20.12 -27.53 -8.00
C VAL A 257 18.93 -27.36 -7.05
N PHE A 258 18.96 -27.95 -5.85
CA PHE A 258 17.90 -27.77 -4.86
C PHE A 258 17.76 -26.30 -4.42
N PHE A 259 18.89 -25.59 -4.23
CA PHE A 259 18.89 -24.17 -3.91
C PHE A 259 18.16 -23.38 -4.99
N VAL A 260 18.56 -23.51 -6.27
CA VAL A 260 17.96 -22.76 -7.39
C VAL A 260 16.46 -23.05 -7.52
N LEU A 261 16.06 -24.32 -7.44
CA LEU A 261 14.64 -24.70 -7.56
C LEU A 261 13.79 -24.24 -6.37
N ALA A 262 14.36 -24.18 -5.16
CA ALA A 262 13.65 -23.73 -3.97
C ALA A 262 13.52 -22.20 -3.90
N MET A 263 14.35 -21.42 -4.61
CA MET A 263 14.36 -19.95 -4.52
C MET A 263 13.01 -19.33 -4.88
N ILE A 264 12.36 -19.78 -5.97
CA ILE A 264 11.08 -19.21 -6.41
C ILE A 264 10.00 -19.42 -5.35
N PRO A 265 9.64 -20.64 -4.92
CA PRO A 265 8.58 -20.79 -3.92
C PRO A 265 8.95 -20.16 -2.56
N LEU A 266 10.22 -20.18 -2.15
CA LEU A 266 10.66 -19.52 -0.91
C LEU A 266 10.51 -17.99 -0.98
N LEU A 267 10.68 -17.36 -2.15
CA LEU A 267 10.43 -15.93 -2.33
C LEU A 267 8.98 -15.58 -2.01
N PHE A 268 8.01 -16.28 -2.61
CA PHE A 268 6.59 -16.03 -2.37
C PHE A 268 6.19 -16.29 -0.91
N ILE A 269 6.68 -17.40 -0.32
CA ILE A 269 6.39 -17.74 1.07
C ILE A 269 6.98 -16.70 2.03
N SER A 270 8.24 -16.32 1.83
CA SER A 270 8.92 -15.38 2.71
C SER A 270 8.29 -13.99 2.67
N TYR A 271 7.85 -13.54 1.48
CA TYR A 271 7.07 -12.32 1.33
C TYR A 271 5.76 -12.40 2.13
N LYS A 272 4.99 -13.48 1.98
CA LYS A 272 3.75 -13.69 2.75
C LYS A 272 3.99 -13.72 4.26
N LEU A 273 5.07 -14.36 4.71
CA LEU A 273 5.41 -14.43 6.13
C LEU A 273 5.77 -13.05 6.71
N ALA A 274 6.53 -12.25 5.94
CA ALA A 274 6.97 -10.91 6.31
C ALA A 274 5.81 -9.90 6.32
N PHE A 275 5.00 -9.88 5.25
CA PHE A 275 4.02 -8.83 5.03
C PHE A 275 2.58 -9.24 5.37
N LYS A 276 2.31 -10.52 5.61
CA LYS A 276 0.95 -11.09 5.83
C LYS A 276 0.00 -10.97 4.64
N ILE A 277 0.48 -10.45 3.51
CA ILE A 277 -0.20 -10.32 2.22
C ILE A 277 0.53 -11.15 1.16
N PRO A 278 -0.17 -11.66 0.12
CA PRO A 278 0.48 -12.35 -0.99
C PRO A 278 1.40 -11.39 -1.78
N LEU A 279 2.35 -11.92 -2.55
CA LEU A 279 3.19 -11.10 -3.42
C LEU A 279 2.35 -10.57 -4.59
N GLU A 280 2.17 -9.25 -4.65
CA GLU A 280 1.39 -8.56 -5.68
C GLU A 280 2.27 -8.00 -6.81
N LYS A 281 1.64 -7.60 -7.92
CA LYS A 281 2.29 -7.01 -9.09
C LYS A 281 3.13 -5.79 -8.71
N GLU A 282 2.59 -4.93 -7.87
CA GLU A 282 3.21 -3.67 -7.45
C GLU A 282 4.52 -3.91 -6.70
N ALA A 283 4.57 -4.96 -5.86
CA ALA A 283 5.79 -5.38 -5.19
C ALA A 283 6.84 -5.94 -6.16
N LEU A 284 6.43 -6.70 -7.18
CA LEU A 284 7.34 -7.15 -8.25
C LEU A 284 7.90 -5.98 -9.06
N TYR A 285 7.07 -4.99 -9.38
CA TYR A 285 7.50 -3.81 -10.12
C TYR A 285 8.54 -3.01 -9.34
N SER A 286 8.34 -2.86 -8.02
CA SER A 286 9.37 -2.30 -7.14
C SER A 286 10.65 -3.13 -7.22
N ILE A 287 10.61 -4.46 -7.07
CA ILE A 287 11.80 -5.31 -7.18
C ILE A 287 12.54 -5.16 -8.53
N PHE A 288 11.82 -5.06 -9.65
CA PHE A 288 12.42 -4.89 -10.98
C PHE A 288 13.08 -3.51 -11.17
N GLN A 289 12.63 -2.52 -10.41
CA GLN A 289 13.15 -1.15 -10.42
C GLN A 289 14.25 -0.95 -9.38
N SER A 290 14.22 -1.70 -8.29
CA SER A 290 15.17 -1.55 -7.20
C SER A 290 16.54 -2.10 -7.59
N ASN A 291 17.58 -1.46 -7.06
CA ASN A 291 18.94 -1.98 -7.16
C ASN A 291 19.29 -2.89 -5.96
N THR A 292 20.52 -3.42 -5.96
CA THR A 292 21.01 -4.31 -4.90
C THR A 292 21.04 -3.65 -3.52
N SER A 293 21.31 -2.33 -3.46
CA SER A 293 21.32 -1.57 -2.22
C SER A 293 19.92 -1.41 -1.65
N GLU A 294 18.98 -0.98 -2.47
CA GLU A 294 17.58 -0.77 -2.08
C GLU A 294 16.90 -2.08 -1.68
N SER A 295 17.20 -3.17 -2.40
CA SER A 295 16.76 -4.52 -2.02
C SER A 295 17.29 -4.93 -0.64
N LEU A 296 18.55 -4.60 -0.33
CA LEU A 296 19.15 -4.91 0.97
C LEU A 296 18.57 -4.02 2.09
N GLU A 297 18.33 -2.74 1.82
CA GLU A 297 17.64 -1.83 2.75
C GLU A 297 16.22 -2.31 3.05
N PHE A 298 15.48 -2.74 2.03
CA PHE A 298 14.15 -3.33 2.20
C PHE A 298 14.20 -4.61 3.06
N VAL A 299 15.11 -5.53 2.75
CA VAL A 299 15.25 -6.79 3.52
C VAL A 299 15.61 -6.51 4.97
N THR A 300 16.56 -5.61 5.23
CA THR A 300 17.01 -5.30 6.59
C THR A 300 15.99 -4.49 7.39
N SER A 301 15.14 -3.70 6.72
CA SER A 301 14.13 -2.86 7.39
C SER A 301 12.81 -3.58 7.62
N PHE A 302 12.39 -4.49 6.72
CA PHE A 302 11.04 -5.05 6.73
C PHE A 302 10.96 -6.56 6.88
N VAL A 303 11.98 -7.32 6.47
CA VAL A 303 11.88 -8.78 6.50
C VAL A 303 12.19 -9.27 7.92
N PRO A 304 11.22 -9.89 8.62
CA PRO A 304 11.46 -10.37 9.97
C PRO A 304 12.57 -11.41 9.99
N ILE A 305 13.37 -11.41 11.05
CA ILE A 305 14.44 -12.40 11.26
C ILE A 305 13.89 -13.83 11.18
N SER A 306 12.65 -14.07 11.64
CA SER A 306 11.98 -15.37 11.52
C SER A 306 11.82 -15.84 10.07
N SER A 307 11.53 -14.93 9.12
CA SER A 307 11.40 -15.26 7.69
C SER A 307 12.77 -15.61 7.09
N ILE A 308 13.82 -14.87 7.47
CA ILE A 308 15.20 -15.16 7.06
C ILE A 308 15.64 -16.52 7.62
N LEU A 309 15.39 -16.78 8.90
CA LEU A 309 15.69 -18.06 9.55
C LEU A 309 14.94 -19.21 8.89
N PHE A 310 13.69 -19.00 8.47
CA PHE A 310 12.92 -20.01 7.74
C PHE A 310 13.58 -20.36 6.39
N ILE A 311 13.95 -19.36 5.58
CA ILE A 311 14.67 -19.58 4.31
C ILE A 311 15.98 -20.33 4.56
N ILE A 312 16.81 -19.86 5.50
CA ILE A 312 18.09 -20.47 5.83
C ILE A 312 17.88 -21.92 6.29
N PHE A 313 16.91 -22.17 7.17
CA PHE A 313 16.60 -23.51 7.65
C PHE A 313 16.16 -24.43 6.51
N SER A 314 15.26 -23.99 5.63
CA SER A 314 14.81 -24.77 4.47
C SER A 314 15.97 -25.12 3.54
N LEU A 315 16.85 -24.16 3.25
CA LEU A 315 18.02 -24.38 2.39
C LEU A 315 19.07 -25.28 3.04
N LEU A 316 19.36 -25.11 4.33
CA LEU A 316 20.26 -25.98 5.09
C LEU A 316 19.70 -27.40 5.20
N PHE A 317 18.38 -27.55 5.33
CA PHE A 317 17.73 -28.85 5.35
C PHE A 317 17.83 -29.56 3.98
N LEU A 318 17.60 -28.85 2.87
CA LEU A 318 17.82 -29.38 1.52
C LEU A 318 19.29 -29.74 1.26
N PHE A 319 20.22 -28.90 1.71
CA PHE A 319 21.65 -29.19 1.66
C PHE A 319 21.99 -30.44 2.48
N TYR A 320 21.44 -30.56 3.70
CA TYR A 320 21.63 -31.72 4.55
C TYR A 320 21.13 -33.00 3.87
N ILE A 321 19.98 -32.98 3.20
CA ILE A 321 19.46 -34.14 2.46
C ILE A 321 20.45 -34.57 1.37
N SER A 322 20.92 -33.62 0.55
CA SER A 322 21.91 -33.90 -0.50
C SER A 322 23.24 -34.43 0.05
N TRP A 323 23.75 -33.76 1.09
CA TRP A 323 25.01 -34.10 1.74
C TRP A 323 24.95 -35.44 2.46
N TRP A 324 23.82 -35.75 3.11
CA TRP A 324 23.59 -37.05 3.70
C TRP A 324 23.51 -38.14 2.62
N HIS A 325 22.88 -37.86 1.48
CA HIS A 325 22.72 -38.81 0.38
C HIS A 325 24.05 -39.32 -0.18
N ARG A 326 25.14 -38.53 -0.15
CA ARG A 326 26.47 -38.94 -0.62
C ARG A 326 27.01 -40.23 0.02
N ASN A 327 26.57 -40.55 1.24
CA ASN A 327 27.01 -41.73 1.98
C ASN A 327 26.23 -43.00 1.57
N SER A 328 25.25 -42.86 0.67
CA SER A 328 24.39 -43.95 0.22
C SER A 328 25.15 -44.89 -0.70
N ARG A 329 25.01 -46.20 -0.46
CA ARG A 329 25.50 -47.23 -1.38
C ARG A 329 24.50 -47.41 -2.53
N VAL A 330 24.63 -46.54 -3.52
CA VAL A 330 23.72 -46.45 -4.66
C VAL A 330 23.87 -47.67 -5.56
N LYS A 331 22.75 -48.21 -6.03
CA LYS A 331 22.71 -49.24 -7.08
C LYS A 331 22.42 -48.57 -8.41
N SER A 332 23.12 -48.95 -9.47
CA SER A 332 22.87 -48.38 -10.79
C SER A 332 21.43 -48.63 -11.23
N PHE A 333 20.82 -47.57 -11.75
CA PHE A 333 19.62 -47.69 -12.56
C PHE A 333 19.98 -48.18 -13.97
N ASP A 334 19.00 -48.82 -14.61
CA ASP A 334 19.07 -49.08 -16.05
C ASP A 334 18.86 -47.76 -16.80
N PHE A 335 19.75 -47.45 -17.74
CA PHE A 335 19.75 -46.18 -18.47
C PHE A 335 18.47 -46.02 -19.29
N THR A 336 18.07 -47.07 -20.01
CA THR A 336 16.87 -47.08 -20.87
C THR A 336 15.61 -46.79 -20.05
N THR A 337 15.47 -47.43 -18.89
CA THR A 337 14.35 -47.22 -17.97
C THR A 337 14.28 -45.76 -17.49
N LEU A 338 15.39 -45.18 -17.04
CA LEU A 338 15.42 -43.77 -16.62
C LEU A 338 15.12 -42.83 -17.78
N PHE A 339 15.68 -43.11 -18.96
CA PHE A 339 15.45 -42.29 -20.14
C PHE A 339 13.96 -42.23 -20.51
N ILE A 340 13.28 -43.37 -20.56
CA ILE A 340 11.83 -43.43 -20.85
C ILE A 340 11.02 -42.65 -19.79
N LEU A 341 11.36 -42.79 -18.51
CA LEU A 341 10.67 -42.09 -17.43
C LEU A 341 10.92 -40.57 -17.48
N ILE A 342 12.14 -40.14 -17.78
CA ILE A 342 12.48 -38.72 -17.97
C ILE A 342 11.68 -38.17 -19.14
N ILE A 343 11.66 -38.84 -20.30
CA ILE A 343 10.88 -38.40 -21.46
C ILE A 343 9.38 -38.32 -21.11
N SER A 344 8.84 -39.31 -20.41
CA SER A 344 7.44 -39.32 -19.99
C SER A 344 7.11 -38.15 -19.04
N ALA A 345 7.97 -37.89 -18.05
CA ALA A 345 7.81 -36.77 -17.13
C ALA A 345 7.97 -35.42 -17.83
N SER A 346 8.90 -35.31 -18.78
CA SER A 346 9.08 -34.12 -19.62
C SER A 346 7.90 -33.87 -20.54
N ILE A 347 7.27 -34.90 -21.10
CA ILE A 347 6.04 -34.75 -21.90
C ILE A 347 4.91 -34.17 -21.02
N ILE A 348 4.74 -34.66 -19.79
CA ILE A 348 3.77 -34.10 -18.84
C ILE A 348 4.11 -32.64 -18.55
N ALA A 349 5.38 -32.34 -18.25
CA ALA A 349 5.84 -30.97 -17.99
C ALA A 349 5.52 -30.02 -19.16
N ILE A 350 5.92 -30.38 -20.38
CA ILE A 350 5.72 -29.58 -21.59
C ILE A 350 4.23 -29.38 -21.88
N SER A 351 3.40 -30.41 -21.70
CA SER A 351 1.96 -30.34 -21.96
C SER A 351 1.23 -29.32 -21.08
N TYR A 352 1.80 -28.97 -19.92
CA TYR A 352 1.18 -28.07 -18.95
C TYR A 352 2.05 -26.87 -18.58
N LEU A 353 3.19 -26.66 -19.23
CA LEU A 353 4.19 -25.65 -18.87
C LEU A 353 3.58 -24.24 -18.76
N ASP A 354 2.76 -23.86 -19.73
CA ASP A 354 2.08 -22.55 -19.78
C ASP A 354 1.07 -22.33 -18.64
N ASN A 355 0.73 -23.37 -17.87
CA ASN A 355 -0.20 -23.28 -16.74
C ASN A 355 0.51 -23.09 -15.40
N MET A 356 1.86 -23.09 -15.36
CA MET A 356 2.60 -22.88 -14.12
C MET A 356 2.31 -21.50 -13.54
N LYS A 357 1.88 -21.41 -12.28
CA LYS A 357 1.48 -20.11 -11.70
C LYS A 357 2.67 -19.24 -11.28
N LEU A 358 3.56 -19.76 -10.42
CA LEU A 358 4.60 -18.93 -9.79
C LEU A 358 5.62 -18.36 -10.80
N PRO A 359 6.22 -19.15 -11.71
CA PRO A 359 7.16 -18.61 -12.70
C PRO A 359 6.46 -17.69 -13.70
N ASN A 360 5.28 -18.07 -14.21
CA ASN A 360 4.57 -17.26 -15.20
C ASN A 360 4.10 -15.94 -14.60
N PHE A 361 3.77 -15.89 -13.30
CA PHE A 361 3.47 -14.62 -12.61
C PHE A 361 4.68 -13.68 -12.63
N ILE A 362 5.90 -14.16 -12.38
CA ILE A 362 7.11 -13.33 -12.48
C ILE A 362 7.38 -12.92 -13.92
N GLU A 363 7.33 -13.88 -14.85
CA GLU A 363 7.63 -13.67 -16.27
C GLU A 363 6.65 -12.70 -16.95
N GLU A 364 5.34 -12.89 -16.76
CA GLU A 364 4.29 -12.03 -17.32
C GLU A 364 4.47 -10.58 -16.88
N HIS A 365 4.72 -10.37 -15.58
CA HIS A 365 4.91 -9.04 -15.03
C HIS A 365 6.25 -8.42 -15.44
N TYR A 366 7.31 -9.21 -15.56
CA TYR A 366 8.60 -8.74 -16.07
C TYR A 366 8.51 -8.33 -17.54
N ASN A 367 7.92 -9.18 -18.39
CA ASN A 367 7.72 -8.89 -19.81
C ASN A 367 6.81 -7.66 -20.02
N THR A 368 5.76 -7.53 -19.19
CA THR A 368 4.90 -6.34 -19.21
C THR A 368 5.68 -5.09 -18.83
N TYR A 369 6.47 -5.15 -17.75
CA TYR A 369 7.32 -4.05 -17.30
C TYR A 369 8.32 -3.61 -18.37
N ILE A 370 9.08 -4.54 -18.96
CA ILE A 370 10.05 -4.24 -20.01
C ILE A 370 9.36 -3.67 -21.25
N LYS A 371 8.23 -4.23 -21.67
CA LYS A 371 7.46 -3.72 -22.80
C LYS A 371 6.96 -2.30 -22.57
N GLU A 372 6.42 -2.00 -21.39
CA GLU A 372 5.97 -0.66 -21.00
C GLU A 372 7.15 0.33 -21.02
N LEU A 373 8.31 -0.08 -20.54
CA LEU A 373 9.54 0.71 -20.52
C LEU A 373 10.10 0.97 -21.93
N GLU A 374 10.15 -0.06 -22.79
CA GLU A 374 10.59 0.08 -24.20
C GLU A 374 9.64 0.98 -25.00
N GLN A 375 8.32 0.77 -24.86
CA GLN A 375 7.32 1.62 -25.51
C GLN A 375 7.48 3.08 -25.09
N PHE A 376 7.70 3.32 -23.80
CA PHE A 376 7.96 4.68 -23.32
C PHE A 376 9.21 5.29 -23.94
N LYS A 377 10.33 4.57 -23.96
CA LYS A 377 11.58 5.03 -24.58
C LYS A 377 11.38 5.40 -26.04
N ASP A 378 10.74 4.53 -26.81
CA ASP A 378 10.51 4.76 -28.23
C ASP A 378 9.67 6.00 -28.47
N ILE A 379 8.64 6.22 -27.66
CA ILE A 379 7.76 7.39 -27.76
C ILE A 379 8.51 8.67 -27.39
N GLN A 380 9.31 8.64 -26.32
CA GLN A 380 10.10 9.79 -25.89
C GLN A 380 11.16 10.17 -26.92
N ASN A 381 11.87 9.18 -27.47
CA ASN A 381 12.84 9.39 -28.54
C ASN A 381 12.18 9.95 -29.81
N LYS A 382 10.99 9.45 -30.18
CA LYS A 382 10.22 9.98 -31.33
C LYS A 382 9.73 11.40 -31.10
N LYS A 383 9.27 11.76 -29.88
CA LYS A 383 8.81 13.12 -29.54
C LYS A 383 9.92 14.18 -29.59
N ASN A 384 11.16 13.80 -29.27
CA ASN A 384 12.32 14.68 -29.42
C ASN A 384 12.66 14.99 -30.90
N VAL A 385 12.17 14.19 -31.85
CA VAL A 385 12.45 14.34 -33.29
C VAL A 385 11.24 14.89 -34.07
N ASP A 386 10.01 14.51 -33.68
CA ASP A 386 8.78 14.86 -34.40
C ASP A 386 7.58 14.92 -33.44
N SER A 387 7.56 15.93 -32.56
CA SER A 387 6.45 16.15 -31.62
C SER A 387 5.23 16.75 -32.33
N ASN A 388 4.16 15.97 -32.46
CA ASN A 388 2.82 16.39 -32.93
C ASN A 388 2.09 17.36 -31.95
N PHE A 389 2.81 18.12 -31.12
CA PHE A 389 2.23 19.08 -30.19
C PHE A 389 3.03 20.39 -30.20
N ASP A 390 2.30 21.50 -30.03
CA ASP A 390 2.86 22.84 -29.93
C ASP A 390 2.83 23.33 -28.48
N ALA A 391 3.87 24.05 -28.09
CA ALA A 391 3.95 24.76 -26.83
C ALA A 391 4.75 26.05 -27.02
N SER A 392 4.31 27.16 -26.43
CA SER A 392 4.99 28.45 -26.54
C SER A 392 4.86 29.31 -25.29
N LYS A 393 5.88 30.15 -25.08
CA LYS A 393 5.96 31.14 -24.01
C LYS A 393 6.91 32.26 -24.41
N GLU A 394 6.58 33.50 -24.06
CA GLU A 394 7.47 34.65 -24.27
C GLU A 394 8.71 34.56 -23.37
N GLN A 395 9.90 34.78 -23.94
CA GLN A 395 11.17 34.75 -23.22
C GLN A 395 11.42 36.05 -22.47
N THR A 396 11.16 36.04 -21.17
CA THR A 396 11.32 37.22 -20.31
C THR A 396 12.30 37.00 -19.15
N GLY A 397 13.06 35.90 -19.19
CA GLY A 397 14.05 35.55 -18.17
C GLY A 397 13.44 35.07 -16.84
N GLU A 398 12.24 34.48 -16.87
CA GLU A 398 11.56 33.99 -15.67
C GLU A 398 12.21 32.70 -15.15
N THR A 399 12.26 32.49 -13.82
CA THR A 399 12.81 31.26 -13.23
C THR A 399 11.77 30.51 -12.39
N TYR A 400 11.56 29.25 -12.73
CA TYR A 400 10.65 28.35 -12.03
C TYR A 400 11.41 27.17 -11.45
N VAL A 401 11.28 26.94 -10.15
CA VAL A 401 11.91 25.81 -9.46
C VAL A 401 10.85 24.84 -8.98
N PHE A 402 10.95 23.58 -9.43
CA PHE A 402 10.03 22.50 -9.08
C PHE A 402 10.78 21.47 -8.23
N VAL A 403 10.54 21.48 -6.93
CA VAL A 403 11.17 20.57 -5.98
C VAL A 403 10.25 19.38 -5.75
N ILE A 404 10.69 18.21 -6.24
CA ILE A 404 10.03 16.92 -6.08
C ILE A 404 10.64 16.27 -4.84
N GLY A 405 9.88 16.25 -3.75
CA GLY A 405 10.26 15.55 -2.52
C GLY A 405 10.03 14.04 -2.62
N GLU A 406 10.42 13.33 -1.57
CA GLU A 406 10.32 11.87 -1.51
C GLU A 406 9.79 11.43 -0.13
N SER A 407 8.74 10.61 -0.12
CA SER A 407 8.23 9.88 1.06
C SER A 407 7.89 10.76 2.29
N LEU A 408 7.57 12.04 2.13
CA LEU A 408 7.27 12.96 3.23
C LEU A 408 5.78 13.03 3.57
N ASN A 409 5.44 12.63 4.79
CA ASN A 409 4.11 12.73 5.37
C ASN A 409 3.95 14.06 6.11
N LYS A 410 3.00 14.90 5.69
CA LYS A 410 2.72 16.18 6.34
C LYS A 410 2.31 16.03 7.81
N ARG A 411 1.78 14.87 8.21
CA ARG A 411 1.41 14.58 9.59
C ARG A 411 2.60 14.42 10.55
N HIS A 412 3.82 14.44 10.03
CA HIS A 412 5.06 14.53 10.78
C HIS A 412 5.71 15.92 10.68
N MET A 413 5.00 16.93 10.17
CA MET A 413 5.50 18.31 10.06
C MET A 413 4.84 19.20 11.12
N GLN A 414 5.62 19.92 11.92
CA GLN A 414 5.10 20.93 12.85
C GLN A 414 4.19 21.94 12.13
N LEU A 415 4.56 22.28 10.90
CA LEU A 415 3.82 23.15 9.99
C LEU A 415 2.36 22.72 9.75
N TYR A 416 2.08 21.43 9.93
CA TYR A 416 0.76 20.82 9.80
C TYR A 416 0.21 20.26 11.12
N GLY A 417 0.66 20.81 12.27
CA GLY A 417 0.11 20.49 13.58
C GLY A 417 0.80 19.33 14.32
N TYR A 418 1.90 18.81 13.80
CA TYR A 418 2.65 17.75 14.48
C TYR A 418 3.26 18.22 15.81
N THR A 419 3.43 17.29 16.75
CA THR A 419 3.81 17.65 18.13
C THR A 419 5.25 18.10 18.29
N ARG A 420 6.16 17.55 17.47
CA ARG A 420 7.59 17.86 17.46
C ARG A 420 7.90 19.00 16.49
N GLU A 421 8.95 19.74 16.78
CA GLU A 421 9.44 20.84 15.95
C GLU A 421 10.28 20.32 14.77
N THR A 422 9.63 19.58 13.87
CA THR A 422 10.27 18.95 12.71
C THR A 422 10.41 19.89 11.52
N THR A 423 9.72 21.04 11.51
CA THR A 423 9.79 21.99 10.38
C THR A 423 9.90 23.46 10.83
N PRO A 424 10.90 23.81 11.66
CA PRO A 424 10.98 25.15 12.23
C PRO A 424 11.26 26.24 11.18
N ASN A 425 12.05 25.97 10.14
CA ASN A 425 12.38 26.98 9.13
C ASN A 425 11.20 27.27 8.22
N LEU A 426 10.50 26.23 7.76
CA LEU A 426 9.28 26.39 6.96
C LEU A 426 8.14 27.02 7.77
N GLN A 427 8.02 26.69 9.07
CA GLN A 427 7.07 27.37 9.96
C GLN A 427 7.34 28.87 10.03
N LYS A 428 8.60 29.29 10.18
CA LYS A 428 8.99 30.71 10.19
C LYS A 428 8.64 31.42 8.88
N LEU A 429 8.90 30.79 7.73
CA LEU A 429 8.52 31.35 6.42
C LEU A 429 7.00 31.49 6.29
N TYR A 430 6.23 30.53 6.81
CA TYR A 430 4.77 30.58 6.80
C TYR A 430 4.23 31.70 7.70
N ASP A 431 4.75 31.82 8.91
CA ASP A 431 4.35 32.86 9.88
C ASP A 431 4.64 34.27 9.37
N ASN A 432 5.70 34.44 8.57
CA ASN A 432 6.04 35.69 7.89
C ASN A 432 5.18 35.97 6.64
N GLY A 433 4.29 35.05 6.24
CA GLY A 433 3.47 35.18 5.02
C GLY A 433 4.27 35.01 3.71
N GLU A 434 5.45 34.39 3.77
CA GLU A 434 6.35 34.25 2.61
C GLU A 434 6.02 33.03 1.75
N ILE A 435 5.48 31.97 2.36
CA ILE A 435 5.06 30.76 1.65
C ILE A 435 3.56 30.51 1.79
N LEU A 436 2.96 29.93 0.76
CA LEU A 436 1.64 29.32 0.81
C LEU A 436 1.77 27.84 1.15
N LYS A 437 0.83 27.34 1.94
CA LYS A 437 0.71 25.95 2.33
C LYS A 437 -0.70 25.46 2.02
N LEU A 438 -0.84 24.31 1.37
CA LEU A 438 -2.14 23.71 1.04
C LEU A 438 -2.42 22.50 1.94
N ASP A 439 -3.60 22.48 2.56
CA ASP A 439 -3.97 21.46 3.55
C ASP A 439 -4.57 20.19 2.95
N ASN A 440 -5.33 20.31 1.85
CA ASN A 440 -6.16 19.23 1.32
C ASN A 440 -5.51 18.49 0.16
N VAL A 441 -4.20 18.29 0.25
CA VAL A 441 -3.38 17.62 -0.77
C VAL A 441 -3.12 16.16 -0.45
N PHE A 442 -3.21 15.30 -1.46
CA PHE A 442 -2.90 13.88 -1.36
C PHE A 442 -2.24 13.32 -2.62
N SER A 443 -1.55 12.18 -2.50
CA SER A 443 -0.91 11.50 -3.64
C SER A 443 -1.86 10.55 -4.38
N ASN A 444 -1.72 10.49 -5.71
CA ASN A 444 -2.52 9.60 -6.57
C ASN A 444 -2.14 8.10 -6.42
N HIS A 445 -0.97 7.83 -5.82
CA HIS A 445 -0.49 6.50 -5.45
C HIS A 445 0.46 6.61 -4.24
N VAL A 446 0.89 5.46 -3.69
CA VAL A 446 1.86 5.36 -2.57
C VAL A 446 3.25 4.89 -3.02
N LEU A 447 3.52 4.83 -4.33
CA LEU A 447 4.81 4.40 -4.88
C LEU A 447 5.32 5.49 -5.81
N THR A 448 6.61 5.82 -5.74
CA THR A 448 7.24 6.92 -6.50
C THR A 448 6.94 6.84 -7.99
N MET A 449 7.21 5.71 -8.64
CA MET A 449 7.00 5.57 -10.09
C MET A 449 5.53 5.68 -10.47
N SER A 450 4.65 4.97 -9.77
CA SER A 450 3.20 5.07 -10.00
C SER A 450 2.71 6.50 -9.87
N THR A 451 3.23 7.24 -8.89
CA THR A 451 2.80 8.61 -8.60
C THR A 451 3.32 9.61 -9.63
N LEU A 452 4.65 9.62 -9.86
CA LEU A 452 5.31 10.55 -10.76
C LEU A 452 4.96 10.29 -12.23
N SER A 453 4.55 9.06 -12.58
CA SER A 453 4.06 8.75 -13.93
C SER A 453 2.85 9.57 -14.33
N LEU A 454 1.98 9.90 -13.39
CA LEU A 454 0.82 10.77 -13.62
C LEU A 454 1.13 12.22 -13.26
N ALA A 455 1.88 12.47 -12.19
CA ALA A 455 2.16 13.84 -11.75
C ALA A 455 2.99 14.65 -12.75
N LEU A 456 3.87 14.00 -13.52
CA LEU A 456 4.80 14.65 -14.46
C LEU A 456 4.40 14.48 -15.93
N THR A 457 3.25 13.90 -16.23
CA THR A 457 2.76 13.72 -17.61
C THR A 457 1.31 14.18 -17.77
N GLU A 458 0.83 14.26 -19.01
CA GLU A 458 -0.58 14.56 -19.33
C GLU A 458 -1.58 13.50 -18.80
N ALA A 459 -1.10 12.31 -18.44
CA ALA A 459 -1.95 11.23 -17.93
C ALA A 459 -2.40 11.51 -16.49
N TYR A 460 -3.61 11.06 -16.17
CA TYR A 460 -4.21 11.25 -14.87
C TYR A 460 -5.10 10.07 -14.52
N THR A 461 -5.57 9.99 -13.28
CA THR A 461 -6.45 8.90 -12.85
C THR A 461 -7.74 8.89 -13.67
N GLY A 462 -7.96 7.81 -14.43
CA GLY A 462 -9.12 7.64 -15.30
C GLY A 462 -8.94 8.12 -16.75
N SER A 463 -7.76 8.60 -17.13
CA SER A 463 -7.47 8.96 -18.53
C SER A 463 -7.43 7.74 -19.45
N SER A 464 -7.98 7.86 -20.66
CA SER A 464 -7.82 6.84 -21.70
C SER A 464 -6.39 6.78 -22.24
N LYS A 465 -5.71 7.94 -22.28
CA LYS A 465 -4.30 8.05 -22.64
C LYS A 465 -3.44 7.52 -21.52
N LYS A 466 -2.53 6.61 -21.83
CA LYS A 466 -1.59 6.04 -20.87
C LYS A 466 -0.44 7.02 -20.63
N TYR A 467 0.17 6.97 -19.44
CA TYR A 467 1.29 7.84 -19.10
C TYR A 467 2.46 7.70 -20.08
N PHE A 468 2.70 6.50 -20.59
CA PHE A 468 3.80 6.27 -21.51
C PHE A 468 3.56 6.82 -22.94
N ASP A 469 2.30 7.06 -23.30
CA ASP A 469 1.93 7.75 -24.55
C ASP A 469 1.87 9.28 -24.36
N SER A 470 1.97 9.76 -23.12
CA SER A 470 1.74 11.16 -22.73
C SER A 470 3.00 12.01 -22.82
N ALA A 471 2.84 13.30 -23.13
CA ALA A 471 3.96 14.24 -23.07
C ALA A 471 4.30 14.52 -21.59
N SER A 472 5.58 14.56 -21.25
CA SER A 472 6.00 14.97 -19.91
C SER A 472 6.03 16.48 -19.79
N ILE A 473 6.00 17.00 -18.56
CA ILE A 473 6.13 18.44 -18.32
C ILE A 473 7.47 18.98 -18.86
N VAL A 474 8.55 18.21 -18.77
CA VAL A 474 9.86 18.59 -19.29
C VAL A 474 9.81 18.76 -20.82
N ASP A 475 9.14 17.85 -21.53
CA ASP A 475 8.99 17.92 -22.99
C ASP A 475 8.25 19.21 -23.40
N ILE A 476 7.19 19.57 -22.67
CA ILE A 476 6.39 20.76 -22.96
C ILE A 476 7.17 22.05 -22.69
N LEU A 477 7.85 22.14 -21.56
CA LEU A 477 8.64 23.34 -21.21
C LEU A 477 9.81 23.52 -22.19
N LYS A 478 10.47 22.43 -22.58
CA LYS A 478 11.53 22.46 -23.59
C LYS A 478 11.00 22.87 -24.97
N LYS A 479 9.82 22.38 -25.37
CA LYS A 479 9.14 22.80 -26.61
C LYS A 479 8.75 24.29 -26.57
N ALA A 480 8.40 24.82 -25.39
CA ALA A 480 8.16 26.24 -25.15
C ALA A 480 9.44 27.08 -25.00
N ASP A 481 10.61 26.54 -25.39
CA ASP A 481 11.93 27.17 -25.37
C ASP A 481 12.43 27.63 -23.98
N PHE A 482 12.07 26.87 -22.94
CA PHE A 482 12.70 26.99 -21.62
C PHE A 482 14.08 26.32 -21.61
N GLU A 483 15.00 26.87 -20.82
CA GLU A 483 16.17 26.16 -20.33
C GLU A 483 15.71 25.19 -19.21
N THR A 484 15.60 23.90 -19.54
CA THR A 484 15.18 22.85 -18.61
C THR A 484 16.40 22.19 -17.96
N ILE A 485 16.44 22.18 -16.63
CA ILE A 485 17.52 21.60 -15.83
C ILE A 485 16.92 20.60 -14.85
N TRP A 486 17.54 19.43 -14.71
CA TRP A 486 17.17 18.40 -13.73
C TRP A 486 18.33 18.13 -12.77
N LEU A 487 18.14 18.47 -11.50
CA LEU A 487 19.08 18.18 -10.41
C LEU A 487 18.51 17.04 -9.57
N THR A 488 19.32 16.03 -9.23
CA THR A 488 18.80 14.86 -8.50
C THR A 488 19.80 14.23 -7.54
N ASN A 489 19.31 13.78 -6.38
CA ASN A 489 20.01 12.85 -5.49
C ASN A 489 19.46 11.42 -5.57
N GLN A 490 18.37 11.23 -6.34
CA GLN A 490 17.84 9.91 -6.65
C GLN A 490 18.79 9.14 -7.57
N ASN A 491 18.84 7.82 -7.39
CA ASN A 491 19.59 6.95 -8.27
C ASN A 491 18.93 6.89 -9.66
N LEU A 492 19.56 7.51 -10.65
CA LEU A 492 19.23 7.28 -12.05
C LEU A 492 19.84 5.93 -12.45
N LEU A 493 19.12 4.84 -12.19
CA LEU A 493 19.48 3.52 -12.71
C LEU A 493 19.43 3.60 -14.24
N GLY A 494 20.59 3.82 -14.86
CA GLY A 494 20.70 4.21 -16.25
C GLY A 494 19.88 5.46 -16.61
N ALA A 495 20.14 6.08 -17.76
CA ALA A 495 19.16 7.04 -18.30
C ALA A 495 17.84 6.35 -18.73
N TRP A 496 17.79 5.01 -18.64
CA TRP A 496 16.86 4.17 -19.35
C TRP A 496 16.21 3.07 -18.48
N ASP A 497 16.49 2.94 -17.19
CA ASP A 497 16.00 1.79 -16.42
C ASP A 497 14.71 2.08 -15.64
N ASN A 498 14.25 3.35 -15.59
CA ASN A 498 12.92 3.70 -15.09
C ASN A 498 12.34 4.98 -15.73
N LEU A 499 11.05 5.23 -15.51
CA LEU A 499 10.28 6.33 -16.13
C LEU A 499 10.82 7.72 -15.79
N VAL A 500 11.14 7.95 -14.52
CA VAL A 500 11.57 9.27 -14.04
C VAL A 500 12.96 9.60 -14.59
N SER A 501 13.86 8.61 -14.70
CA SER A 501 15.15 8.78 -15.37
C SER A 501 15.00 9.21 -16.82
N ILE A 502 14.01 8.69 -17.53
CA ILE A 502 13.76 9.05 -18.93
C ILE A 502 13.24 10.49 -19.03
N ILE A 503 12.27 10.90 -18.19
CA ILE A 503 11.78 12.29 -18.12
C ILE A 503 12.94 13.25 -17.79
N ALA A 504 13.77 12.89 -16.81
CA ALA A 504 14.94 13.68 -16.44
C ALA A 504 15.91 13.82 -17.62
N SER A 505 16.23 12.73 -18.32
CA SER A 505 17.17 12.72 -19.44
C SER A 505 16.75 13.59 -20.63
N ASN A 506 15.46 13.92 -20.75
CA ASN A 506 14.94 14.81 -21.78
C ASN A 506 15.22 16.30 -21.49
N ALA A 507 15.57 16.66 -20.25
CA ALA A 507 15.95 18.03 -19.91
C ALA A 507 17.20 18.47 -20.70
N ASN A 508 17.42 19.78 -20.86
CA ASN A 508 18.63 20.29 -21.52
C ASN A 508 19.90 19.91 -20.74
N GLN A 509 19.81 19.86 -19.42
CA GLN A 509 20.89 19.43 -18.54
C GLN A 509 20.35 18.53 -17.43
N THR A 510 21.03 17.42 -17.16
CA THR A 510 20.75 16.53 -16.01
C THR A 510 22.01 16.38 -15.18
N ILE A 511 21.91 16.63 -13.87
CA ILE A 511 22.99 16.49 -12.91
C ILE A 511 22.53 15.58 -11.77
N SER A 512 23.20 14.44 -11.61
CA SER A 512 23.04 13.58 -10.44
C SER A 512 24.20 13.80 -9.47
N ILE A 513 23.89 14.01 -8.19
CA ILE A 513 24.90 13.99 -7.11
C ILE A 513 25.06 12.58 -6.52
N ASN A 514 24.18 11.65 -6.87
CA ASN A 514 24.29 10.25 -6.47
C ASN A 514 24.90 9.42 -7.61
N ASN A 515 26.14 9.00 -7.40
CA ASN A 515 26.90 8.18 -8.36
C ASN A 515 27.00 6.71 -7.92
N SER A 516 26.23 6.32 -6.90
CA SER A 516 26.34 5.02 -6.20
C SER A 516 25.56 3.91 -6.91
N ILE A 517 25.76 3.72 -8.21
CA ILE A 517 25.08 2.64 -8.95
C ILE A 517 25.60 1.28 -8.43
N GLY A 518 24.82 0.60 -7.59
CA GLY A 518 25.03 -0.79 -7.19
C GLY A 518 26.21 -1.07 -6.24
N THR A 519 26.83 -0.06 -5.62
CA THR A 519 28.07 -0.23 -4.84
C THR A 519 27.94 -0.09 -3.32
N THR A 520 26.97 0.68 -2.79
CA THR A 520 26.87 0.91 -1.33
C THR A 520 25.45 1.18 -0.84
N THR A 521 25.13 0.72 0.38
CA THR A 521 23.92 1.02 1.16
C THR A 521 24.03 2.23 2.08
N ARG A 522 25.00 3.12 1.85
CA ARG A 522 25.19 4.32 2.65
C ARG A 522 25.00 5.55 1.78
N THR A 523 24.24 6.51 2.28
CA THR A 523 24.14 7.84 1.69
C THR A 523 25.53 8.45 1.56
N GLN A 524 25.94 8.73 0.32
CA GLN A 524 27.23 9.37 0.02
C GLN A 524 27.11 10.88 0.07
N ASN A 525 26.00 11.42 -0.44
CA ASN A 525 25.69 12.84 -0.45
C ASN A 525 24.27 13.07 0.07
N TYR A 526 24.12 14.06 0.94
CA TYR A 526 22.82 14.49 1.43
C TYR A 526 22.22 15.54 0.50
N ASP A 527 20.89 15.68 0.51
CA ASP A 527 20.15 16.57 -0.39
C ASP A 527 20.58 18.05 -0.31
N GLY A 528 21.14 18.50 0.82
CA GLY A 528 21.68 19.86 0.96
C GLY A 528 22.79 20.21 -0.04
N GLU A 529 23.48 19.21 -0.61
CA GLU A 529 24.46 19.47 -1.67
C GLU A 529 23.82 20.02 -2.95
N LEU A 530 22.54 19.72 -3.23
CA LEU A 530 21.81 20.23 -4.40
C LEU A 530 21.68 21.76 -4.40
N ILE A 531 21.72 22.41 -3.23
CA ILE A 531 21.65 23.87 -3.09
C ILE A 531 22.79 24.55 -3.86
N LYS A 532 24.01 24.00 -3.78
CA LYS A 532 25.19 24.54 -4.49
C LYS A 532 25.02 24.49 -6.01
N TYR A 533 24.37 23.44 -6.51
CA TYR A 533 24.11 23.29 -7.94
C TYR A 533 23.02 24.25 -8.39
N LEU A 534 21.94 24.42 -7.60
CA LEU A 534 20.91 25.42 -7.87
C LEU A 534 21.53 26.83 -7.95
N ASP A 535 22.31 27.23 -6.94
CA ASP A 535 22.95 28.55 -6.89
C ASP A 535 23.77 28.86 -8.15
N LYS A 536 24.54 27.88 -8.64
CA LYS A 536 25.34 28.02 -9.87
C LYS A 536 24.49 28.34 -11.10
N PHE A 537 23.32 27.70 -11.24
CA PHE A 537 22.39 28.02 -12.34
C PHE A 537 21.78 29.40 -12.16
N LEU A 538 21.34 29.74 -10.94
CA LEU A 538 20.73 31.03 -10.62
C LEU A 538 21.69 32.21 -10.88
N GLU A 539 22.99 32.05 -10.62
CA GLU A 539 24.01 33.08 -10.91
C GLU A 539 24.20 33.35 -12.41
N THR A 540 23.81 32.41 -13.29
CA THR A 540 23.97 32.55 -14.74
C THR A 540 22.80 33.34 -15.34
N LYS A 541 23.07 34.58 -15.75
CA LYS A 541 22.11 35.44 -16.44
C LYS A 541 21.72 34.87 -17.81
N THR A 542 20.43 34.86 -18.10
CA THR A 542 19.86 34.39 -19.37
C THR A 542 18.60 35.17 -19.70
N SER A 543 18.30 35.36 -20.99
CA SER A 543 16.99 35.88 -21.44
C SER A 543 15.95 34.78 -21.60
N LYS A 544 16.37 33.51 -21.65
CA LYS A 544 15.45 32.37 -21.70
C LYS A 544 14.78 32.19 -20.34
N ASN A 545 13.51 31.77 -20.36
CA ASN A 545 12.88 31.28 -19.14
C ASN A 545 13.55 29.97 -18.71
N ARG A 546 13.61 29.72 -17.41
CA ARG A 546 14.27 28.55 -16.84
C ARG A 546 13.29 27.72 -16.02
N ALA A 547 13.35 26.40 -16.20
CA ALA A 547 12.64 25.43 -15.39
C ALA A 547 13.64 24.47 -14.75
N ILE A 548 13.82 24.57 -13.43
CA ILE A 548 14.77 23.76 -12.66
C ILE A 548 13.98 22.75 -11.84
N PHE A 549 14.06 21.49 -12.20
CA PHE A 549 13.52 20.37 -11.43
C PHE A 549 14.58 19.89 -10.45
N ILE A 550 14.21 19.70 -9.18
CA ILE A 550 15.09 19.21 -8.12
C ILE A 550 14.43 18.00 -7.48
N HIS A 551 15.00 16.81 -7.67
CA HIS A 551 14.46 15.55 -7.15
C HIS A 551 15.28 15.07 -5.93
N LEU A 552 14.65 15.13 -4.77
CA LEU A 552 15.27 14.85 -3.47
C LEU A 552 15.24 13.35 -3.15
N MET A 553 16.17 12.90 -2.31
CA MET A 553 16.06 11.62 -1.59
C MET A 553 15.09 11.73 -0.40
N GLY A 554 14.88 12.95 0.12
CA GLY A 554 13.83 13.31 1.06
C GLY A 554 13.80 12.42 2.31
N SER A 555 12.62 11.92 2.64
CA SER A 555 12.40 11.02 3.78
C SER A 555 12.28 9.56 3.36
N HIS A 556 13.03 9.12 2.33
CA HIS A 556 13.06 7.72 1.88
C HIS A 556 13.69 6.80 2.92
N LEU A 557 13.17 5.58 3.06
CA LEU A 557 13.76 4.56 3.92
C LEU A 557 15.12 4.05 3.39
N ALA A 558 16.15 3.76 4.19
CA ALA A 558 16.28 3.88 5.65
C ALA A 558 16.46 5.33 6.15
N TYR A 559 15.49 5.85 6.91
CA TYR A 559 15.40 7.28 7.30
C TYR A 559 16.64 7.83 8.00
N CYS A 560 17.31 7.02 8.84
CA CYS A 560 18.49 7.45 9.60
C CYS A 560 19.69 7.82 8.72
N GLN A 561 19.64 7.51 7.43
CA GLN A 561 20.67 7.84 6.46
C GLN A 561 20.31 9.07 5.62
N ARG A 562 19.16 9.71 5.86
CA ARG A 562 18.69 10.84 5.04
C ARG A 562 19.18 12.19 5.53
N PHE A 563 19.88 12.21 6.66
CA PHE A 563 20.34 13.43 7.32
C PHE A 563 21.75 13.25 7.89
N PRO A 564 22.57 14.31 7.94
CA PRO A 564 23.87 14.27 8.61
C PRO A 564 23.71 14.31 10.12
N GLU A 565 24.76 13.97 10.85
CA GLU A 565 24.71 13.75 12.30
C GLU A 565 24.22 14.98 13.09
N GLU A 566 24.49 16.20 12.61
CA GLU A 566 23.99 17.43 13.25
C GLU A 566 22.45 17.58 13.26
N TYR A 567 21.73 16.83 12.40
CA TYR A 567 20.26 16.79 12.37
C TYR A 567 19.69 15.61 13.17
N ARG A 568 20.53 14.85 13.87
CA ARG A 568 20.09 13.78 14.76
C ARG A 568 19.60 14.36 16.09
N ILE A 569 18.49 15.08 16.07
CA ILE A 569 17.93 15.79 17.23
C ILE A 569 17.03 14.87 18.07
N PHE A 570 16.11 14.15 17.43
CA PHE A 570 15.20 13.23 18.11
C PHE A 570 15.89 11.87 18.30
N ASN A 571 16.30 11.54 19.52
CA ASN A 571 16.96 10.27 19.87
C ASN A 571 16.39 9.58 21.12
N ASP A 572 15.65 10.33 21.94
CA ASP A 572 15.08 9.85 23.19
C ASP A 572 13.84 8.98 22.94
N ASP A 573 13.38 8.29 23.99
CA ASP A 573 12.12 7.53 23.92
C ASP A 573 10.97 8.44 23.47
N LEU A 574 9.98 7.84 22.81
CA LEU A 574 8.75 8.56 22.49
C LEU A 574 8.05 8.88 23.82
N ASP A 575 8.08 10.14 24.24
CA ASP A 575 7.54 10.53 25.53
C ASP A 575 6.02 10.35 25.56
N GLU A 576 5.51 9.75 26.64
CA GLU A 576 4.07 9.48 26.79
C GLU A 576 3.24 10.76 26.73
N LYS A 577 3.77 11.92 27.16
CA LYS A 577 3.03 13.19 27.16
C LYS A 577 2.69 13.63 25.74
N SER A 578 3.63 13.53 24.81
CA SER A 578 3.48 13.98 23.43
C SER A 578 2.77 12.95 22.55
N PHE A 579 3.15 11.67 22.68
CA PHE A 579 2.68 10.61 21.79
C PHE A 579 1.50 9.80 22.33
N GLY A 580 1.17 9.95 23.62
CA GLY A 580 0.19 9.11 24.31
C GLY A 580 0.75 7.74 24.65
N THR A 581 0.16 7.10 25.66
CA THR A 581 0.66 5.84 26.24
C THR A 581 0.73 4.69 25.22
N LYS A 582 -0.22 4.62 24.27
CA LYS A 582 -0.30 3.51 23.29
C LYS A 582 0.87 3.47 22.30
N LEU A 583 1.32 4.63 21.82
CA LEU A 583 2.48 4.72 20.91
C LEU A 583 3.79 4.68 21.69
N ALA A 584 3.86 5.43 22.80
CA ALA A 584 5.06 5.50 23.63
C ALA A 584 5.46 4.14 24.21
N SER A 585 4.50 3.24 24.50
CA SER A 585 4.80 1.90 25.01
C SER A 585 5.45 0.96 23.97
N LYS A 586 5.48 1.33 22.69
CA LYS A 586 6.02 0.52 21.60
C LYS A 586 7.49 0.85 21.36
N ASN A 587 8.37 0.31 22.19
CA ASN A 587 9.81 0.55 22.07
C ASN A 587 10.37 0.18 20.68
N GLU A 588 9.76 -0.78 19.99
CA GLU A 588 10.19 -1.21 18.65
C GLU A 588 10.04 -0.15 17.56
N ILE A 589 9.10 0.81 17.71
CA ILE A 589 8.88 1.86 16.68
C ILE A 589 9.70 3.13 16.95
N LYS A 590 10.30 3.27 18.14
CA LYS A 590 11.03 4.47 18.57
C LYS A 590 12.04 4.94 17.53
N ASN A 591 12.96 4.06 17.14
CA ASN A 591 14.02 4.41 16.19
C ASN A 591 13.46 4.75 14.81
N PHE A 592 12.38 4.09 14.41
CA PHE A 592 11.70 4.34 13.14
C PHE A 592 11.11 5.75 13.10
N VAL A 593 10.34 6.13 14.12
CA VAL A 593 9.74 7.47 14.26
C VAL A 593 10.80 8.55 14.43
N ASN A 594 11.80 8.34 15.30
CA ASN A 594 12.86 9.32 15.56
C ASN A 594 13.71 9.60 14.32
N CYS A 595 14.13 8.56 13.58
CA CYS A 595 14.87 8.77 12.35
C CYS A 595 14.02 9.41 11.27
N TYR A 596 12.72 9.08 11.18
CA TYR A 596 11.82 9.75 10.26
C TYR A 596 11.70 11.24 10.59
N ASP A 597 11.40 11.59 11.84
CA ASP A 597 11.25 12.99 12.26
C ASP A 597 12.55 13.80 12.07
N ASN A 598 13.73 13.19 12.22
CA ASN A 598 15.02 13.81 11.89
C ASN A 598 15.22 13.99 10.38
N SER A 599 14.75 13.05 9.54
CA SER A 599 14.79 13.25 8.08
C SER A 599 13.84 14.36 7.64
N VAL A 600 12.68 14.50 8.30
CA VAL A 600 11.78 15.65 8.10
C VAL A 600 12.48 16.96 8.47
N LEU A 601 13.19 17.00 9.61
CA LEU A 601 13.93 18.18 10.05
C LEU A 601 15.06 18.58 9.09
N TYR A 602 15.77 17.60 8.52
CA TYR A 602 16.76 17.90 7.49
C TYR A 602 16.10 18.38 6.18
N ASN A 603 15.00 17.76 5.78
CA ASN A 603 14.24 18.20 4.61
C ASN A 603 13.68 19.63 4.79
N ASP A 604 13.27 20.02 5.99
CA ASP A 604 12.91 21.41 6.32
C ASP A 604 14.05 22.40 6.01
N PHE A 605 15.27 22.08 6.46
CA PHE A 605 16.46 22.87 6.13
C PHE A 605 16.70 22.93 4.61
N VAL A 606 16.64 21.80 3.91
CA VAL A 606 16.91 21.74 2.47
C VAL A 606 15.91 22.59 1.70
N VAL A 607 14.60 22.38 1.91
CA VAL A 607 13.55 23.10 1.17
C VAL A 607 13.57 24.59 1.48
N SER A 608 13.73 24.97 2.76
CA SER A 608 13.84 26.40 3.13
C SER A 608 15.08 27.06 2.52
N SER A 609 16.22 26.36 2.44
CA SER A 609 17.44 26.88 1.82
C SER A 609 17.28 27.06 0.30
N LEU A 610 16.59 26.13 -0.39
CA LEU A 610 16.27 26.29 -1.80
C LEU A 610 15.38 27.53 -2.05
N ILE A 611 14.40 27.76 -1.19
CA ILE A 611 13.56 28.98 -1.23
C ILE A 611 14.43 30.23 -1.05
N GLU A 612 15.33 30.24 -0.07
CA GLU A 612 16.23 31.37 0.17
C GLU A 612 17.19 31.63 -1.01
N SER A 613 17.64 30.60 -1.72
CA SER A 613 18.43 30.75 -2.96
C SER A 613 17.66 31.44 -4.08
N VAL A 614 16.40 31.04 -4.30
CA VAL A 614 15.53 31.63 -5.34
C VAL A 614 15.12 33.06 -4.97
N LYS A 615 14.84 33.31 -3.68
CA LYS A 615 14.45 34.63 -3.15
C LYS A 615 15.50 35.71 -3.34
N LYS A 616 16.78 35.36 -3.48
CA LYS A 616 17.88 36.29 -3.78
C LYS A 616 17.87 36.80 -5.23
N GLN A 617 17.12 36.15 -6.12
CA GLN A 617 17.06 36.50 -7.53
C GLN A 617 16.04 37.61 -7.77
N THR A 618 16.35 38.51 -8.70
CA THR A 618 15.41 39.56 -9.15
C THR A 618 14.46 39.02 -10.21
N GLY A 619 13.30 39.65 -10.38
CA GLY A 619 12.36 39.32 -11.44
C GLY A 619 11.34 38.24 -11.07
N THR A 620 10.67 37.70 -12.08
CA THR A 620 9.55 36.76 -11.93
C THR A 620 10.09 35.36 -11.59
N ASN A 621 10.04 35.03 -10.31
CA ASN A 621 10.58 33.79 -9.76
C ASN A 621 9.54 33.10 -8.90
N ALA A 622 9.49 31.77 -8.96
CA ALA A 622 8.60 31.01 -8.10
C ALA A 622 9.12 29.58 -7.85
N LEU A 623 8.78 29.03 -6.69
CA LEU A 623 9.19 27.70 -6.26
C LEU A 623 7.99 26.90 -5.76
N ILE A 624 7.86 25.66 -6.22
CA ILE A 624 6.89 24.68 -5.75
C ILE A 624 7.62 23.52 -5.10
N TYR A 625 7.17 23.09 -3.92
CA TYR A 625 7.61 21.86 -3.28
C TYR A 625 6.42 20.92 -3.05
N MET A 626 6.54 19.70 -3.56
CA MET A 626 5.60 18.61 -3.28
C MET A 626 6.32 17.27 -3.38
N PRO A 627 6.22 16.39 -2.37
CA PRO A 627 6.73 15.04 -2.48
C PRO A 627 5.81 14.15 -3.32
N ASP A 628 6.37 13.07 -3.82
CA ASP A 628 5.66 12.05 -4.57
C ASP A 628 4.55 11.38 -3.73
N HIS A 629 4.87 10.76 -2.60
CA HIS A 629 3.94 10.14 -1.67
C HIS A 629 4.38 10.35 -0.23
N ALA A 630 3.61 9.78 0.71
CA ALA A 630 3.87 9.83 2.14
C ALA A 630 4.12 8.42 2.70
N GLU A 631 4.40 8.34 4.00
CA GLU A 631 4.75 7.12 4.73
C GLU A 631 3.80 6.87 5.91
N GLU A 632 3.50 5.59 6.20
CA GLU A 632 2.84 5.15 7.45
C GLU A 632 3.90 4.73 8.48
N VAL A 633 4.33 5.71 9.26
CA VAL A 633 5.48 5.60 10.17
C VAL A 633 5.10 4.92 11.49
N PHE A 634 3.94 5.27 12.09
CA PHE A 634 3.55 4.77 13.41
C PHE A 634 3.18 3.28 13.42
N LYS A 635 2.89 2.69 12.27
CA LYS A 635 2.69 1.25 12.11
C LYS A 635 3.89 0.53 11.49
N THR A 636 4.96 1.24 11.18
CA THR A 636 6.15 0.73 10.46
C THR A 636 5.78 0.00 9.16
N TYR A 637 4.71 0.45 8.49
CA TYR A 637 4.28 -0.11 7.21
C TYR A 637 4.99 0.56 6.04
N ALA A 638 5.61 1.71 6.30
CA ALA A 638 6.12 2.59 5.27
C ALA A 638 5.03 2.84 4.22
N HIS A 639 5.28 2.52 2.96
CA HIS A 639 4.40 2.80 1.83
C HIS A 639 4.01 1.52 1.08
N ASP A 640 4.01 0.37 1.77
CA ASP A 640 3.58 -0.93 1.22
C ASP A 640 2.09 -0.87 0.79
N PRO A 641 1.79 -0.96 -0.53
CA PRO A 641 0.42 -0.83 -1.03
C PRO A 641 -0.50 -1.95 -0.53
N GLY A 642 0.02 -3.13 -0.19
CA GLY A 642 -0.82 -4.20 0.35
C GLY A 642 -1.15 -4.03 1.84
N LYS A 643 -0.49 -3.08 2.54
CA LYS A 643 -0.86 -2.62 3.90
C LYS A 643 -1.37 -1.18 3.88
N PHE A 644 -2.01 -0.78 2.79
CA PHE A 644 -2.43 0.59 2.54
C PHE A 644 -3.16 1.24 3.73
N THR A 645 -2.75 2.46 4.03
CA THR A 645 -3.49 3.39 4.89
C THR A 645 -3.50 4.76 4.26
N PHE A 646 -4.49 5.60 4.58
CA PHE A 646 -4.52 6.97 4.06
C PHE A 646 -3.39 7.86 4.58
N ASN A 647 -2.62 7.44 5.59
CA ASN A 647 -1.39 8.14 6.00
C ASN A 647 -0.35 8.17 4.88
N MET A 648 -0.25 7.09 4.11
CA MET A 648 0.69 6.95 2.99
C MET A 648 0.40 7.92 1.83
N THR A 649 -0.71 8.66 1.88
CA THR A 649 -1.08 9.65 0.86
C THR A 649 -1.07 11.09 1.34
N GLN A 650 -0.83 11.35 2.64
CA GLN A 650 -0.86 12.70 3.22
C GLN A 650 0.42 13.49 2.92
N ILE A 651 0.54 14.04 1.71
CA ILE A 651 1.70 14.84 1.29
C ILE A 651 1.52 16.34 1.56
N PRO A 652 2.60 17.09 1.91
CA PRO A 652 2.58 18.55 1.94
C PRO A 652 2.67 19.15 0.52
N PHE A 653 2.16 20.37 0.36
CA PHE A 653 2.35 21.16 -0.86
C PHE A 653 2.60 22.62 -0.47
N LEU A 654 3.80 23.11 -0.78
CA LEU A 654 4.27 24.45 -0.45
C LEU A 654 4.58 25.23 -1.72
N ILE A 655 4.27 26.52 -1.71
CA ILE A 655 4.51 27.41 -2.85
C ILE A 655 5.11 28.72 -2.37
N TRP A 656 6.15 29.19 -3.05
CA TRP A 656 6.76 30.50 -2.86
C TRP A 656 6.71 31.30 -4.16
N PHE A 657 6.49 32.61 -4.05
CA PHE A 657 6.44 33.54 -5.18
C PHE A 657 7.26 34.79 -4.88
N SER A 658 8.02 35.28 -5.88
CA SER A 658 8.54 36.64 -5.85
C SER A 658 7.40 37.66 -5.95
N GLN A 659 7.65 38.90 -5.53
CA GLN A 659 6.66 39.96 -5.66
C GLN A 659 6.32 40.23 -7.13
N GLU A 660 7.32 40.20 -8.00
CA GLU A 660 7.18 40.38 -9.43
C GLU A 660 6.34 39.27 -10.09
N TYR A 661 6.38 38.04 -9.56
CA TYR A 661 5.45 37.00 -10.01
C TYR A 661 4.01 37.36 -9.65
N LYS A 662 3.76 37.76 -8.40
CA LYS A 662 2.42 38.16 -7.94
C LYS A 662 1.86 39.32 -8.75
N ASP A 663 2.71 40.30 -9.07
CA ASP A 663 2.30 41.48 -9.84
C ASP A 663 2.02 41.13 -11.32
N LYS A 664 2.86 40.30 -11.93
CA LYS A 664 2.72 39.89 -13.34
C LYS A 664 1.57 38.91 -13.57
N TYR A 665 1.33 38.01 -12.62
CA TYR A 665 0.35 36.93 -12.69
C TYR A 665 -0.69 37.02 -11.57
N LEU A 666 -1.22 38.22 -11.32
CA LEU A 666 -2.15 38.49 -10.22
C LEU A 666 -3.34 37.53 -10.20
N ASP A 667 -4.02 37.34 -11.33
CA ASP A 667 -5.19 36.44 -11.43
C ASP A 667 -4.84 35.00 -11.01
N LYS A 668 -3.64 34.52 -11.38
CA LYS A 668 -3.18 33.17 -11.03
C LYS A 668 -2.89 33.05 -9.54
N TYR A 669 -2.24 34.05 -8.97
CA TYR A 669 -1.97 34.11 -7.54
C TYR A 669 -3.28 34.14 -6.73
N GLU A 670 -4.24 34.98 -7.11
CA GLU A 670 -5.56 35.06 -6.46
C GLU A 670 -6.34 33.74 -6.60
N ASN A 671 -6.28 33.08 -7.76
CA ASN A 671 -6.91 31.78 -7.96
C ASN A 671 -6.29 30.70 -7.05
N ILE A 672 -4.97 30.68 -6.87
CA ILE A 672 -4.33 29.74 -5.92
C ILE A 672 -4.81 30.00 -4.50
N LEU A 673 -4.89 31.26 -4.07
CA LEU A 673 -5.42 31.59 -2.74
C LEU A 673 -6.85 31.09 -2.56
N LYS A 674 -7.72 31.31 -3.57
CA LYS A 674 -9.10 30.84 -3.59
C LYS A 674 -9.21 29.32 -3.60
N ASN A 675 -8.30 28.64 -4.28
CA ASN A 675 -8.31 27.18 -4.45
C ASN A 675 -7.54 26.43 -3.35
N SER A 676 -6.80 27.12 -2.47
CA SER A 676 -5.92 26.53 -1.45
C SER A 676 -6.60 25.53 -0.48
N ASN A 677 -7.90 25.69 -0.25
CA ASN A 677 -8.71 24.81 0.60
C ASN A 677 -9.42 23.69 -0.18
N LYS A 678 -9.30 23.62 -1.51
CA LYS A 678 -9.89 22.54 -2.31
C LYS A 678 -9.01 21.29 -2.25
N TYR A 679 -9.61 20.13 -2.46
CA TYR A 679 -8.86 18.88 -2.61
C TYR A 679 -7.94 18.95 -3.83
N PHE A 680 -6.70 18.52 -3.69
CA PHE A 680 -5.74 18.41 -4.78
C PHE A 680 -5.06 17.03 -4.75
N SER A 681 -5.08 16.36 -5.89
CA SER A 681 -4.31 15.13 -6.12
C SER A 681 -3.10 15.48 -6.97
N ASN A 682 -1.93 14.92 -6.67
CA ASN A 682 -0.71 15.26 -7.42
C ASN A 682 -0.70 14.78 -8.89
N ASP A 683 -1.65 13.96 -9.34
CA ASP A 683 -1.89 13.73 -10.79
C ASP A 683 -2.45 14.97 -11.53
N ARG A 684 -2.72 16.07 -10.81
CA ARG A 684 -3.08 17.39 -11.35
C ARG A 684 -1.90 18.35 -11.41
N LEU A 685 -0.72 17.91 -10.97
CA LEU A 685 0.48 18.72 -10.94
C LEU A 685 0.87 19.19 -12.33
N TYR A 686 0.86 18.31 -13.34
CA TYR A 686 1.20 18.65 -14.73
C TYR A 686 0.49 19.92 -15.23
N ASP A 687 -0.83 19.96 -15.16
CA ASP A 687 -1.62 21.13 -15.59
C ASP A 687 -1.39 22.34 -14.70
N THR A 688 -1.19 22.12 -13.40
CA THR A 688 -0.84 23.20 -12.46
C THR A 688 0.51 23.83 -12.80
N LEU A 689 1.53 23.05 -13.19
CA LEU A 689 2.84 23.57 -13.59
C LEU A 689 2.76 24.36 -14.91
N LEU A 690 1.93 23.92 -15.86
CA LEU A 690 1.65 24.68 -17.09
C LEU A 690 0.94 26.00 -16.79
N GLY A 691 -0.04 25.96 -15.88
CA GLY A 691 -0.68 27.15 -15.33
C GLY A 691 0.33 28.11 -14.71
N PHE A 692 1.19 27.60 -13.84
CA PHE A 692 2.21 28.35 -13.12
C PHE A 692 3.21 29.07 -14.03
N THR A 693 3.64 28.39 -15.10
CA THR A 693 4.59 28.91 -16.10
C THR A 693 3.95 29.69 -17.23
N ASP A 694 2.61 29.71 -17.28
CA ASP A 694 1.80 30.35 -18.33
C ASP A 694 2.14 29.89 -19.76
N VAL A 695 2.58 28.65 -19.91
CA VAL A 695 2.84 28.04 -21.21
C VAL A 695 1.53 27.82 -21.97
N LYS A 696 1.50 28.19 -23.24
CA LYS A 696 0.34 27.98 -24.12
C LYS A 696 0.51 26.68 -24.88
N THR A 697 -0.40 25.73 -24.68
CA THR A 697 -0.46 24.45 -25.40
C THR A 697 -1.88 23.90 -25.42
N ALA A 698 -2.23 23.12 -26.45
CA ALA A 698 -3.54 22.45 -26.54
C ALA A 698 -3.71 21.30 -25.52
N LEU A 699 -2.61 20.87 -24.90
CA LEU A 699 -2.60 19.77 -23.92
C LEU A 699 -3.02 20.21 -22.49
N TYR A 700 -3.11 21.52 -22.25
CA TYR A 700 -3.42 22.11 -20.95
C TYR A 700 -4.93 22.01 -20.60
N LYS A 701 -5.23 21.58 -19.37
CA LYS A 701 -6.58 21.49 -18.81
C LYS A 701 -6.76 22.43 -17.62
N ASN A 702 -7.49 23.51 -17.86
CA ASN A 702 -7.76 24.53 -16.83
C ASN A 702 -8.50 24.01 -15.59
N ASN A 703 -9.37 23.00 -15.72
CA ASN A 703 -10.09 22.44 -14.57
C ASN A 703 -9.18 21.59 -13.65
N PHE A 704 -7.96 21.28 -14.08
CA PHE A 704 -6.95 20.54 -13.30
C PHE A 704 -5.88 21.47 -12.71
N ASP A 705 -5.87 22.74 -13.10
CA ASP A 705 -4.85 23.71 -12.71
C ASP A 705 -5.29 24.57 -11.53
N LEU A 706 -4.55 24.51 -10.41
CA LEU A 706 -4.82 25.34 -9.23
C LEU A 706 -4.76 26.85 -9.50
N THR A 707 -4.06 27.28 -10.54
CA THR A 707 -3.96 28.69 -10.95
C THR A 707 -5.17 29.17 -11.75
N SER A 708 -6.09 28.28 -12.10
CA SER A 708 -7.34 28.61 -12.80
C SER A 708 -8.52 28.79 -11.84
N ASP A 709 -9.39 29.73 -12.18
CA ASP A 709 -10.70 29.92 -11.55
C ASP A 709 -11.65 28.72 -11.75
N LYS A 710 -11.39 27.90 -12.77
CA LYS A 710 -12.14 26.69 -13.12
C LYS A 710 -11.66 25.44 -12.41
N TYR A 711 -10.63 25.53 -11.58
CA TYR A 711 -10.11 24.38 -10.85
C TYR A 711 -11.20 23.64 -10.08
N SER A 712 -11.31 22.33 -10.30
CA SER A 712 -12.24 21.47 -9.58
C SER A 712 -11.72 20.04 -9.52
N LEU A 713 -11.73 19.45 -8.33
CA LEU A 713 -11.66 18.01 -8.14
C LEU A 713 -12.91 17.59 -7.37
N ASN A 714 -13.81 16.86 -8.04
CA ASN A 714 -15.03 16.38 -7.41
C ASN A 714 -14.69 15.30 -6.37
N GLU A 715 -15.42 15.32 -5.26
CA GLU A 715 -15.30 14.35 -4.18
C GLU A 715 -15.46 12.89 -4.65
N GLN A 716 -16.35 12.64 -5.60
CA GLN A 716 -16.57 11.29 -6.15
C GLN A 716 -15.42 10.80 -7.04
N GLU A 717 -14.64 11.73 -7.58
CA GLU A 717 -13.48 11.46 -8.43
C GLU A 717 -12.19 11.34 -7.61
N ALA A 718 -12.12 12.02 -6.46
CA ALA A 718 -10.99 11.95 -5.54
C ALA A 718 -10.71 10.49 -5.13
N SER A 719 -9.54 10.01 -5.55
CA SER A 719 -9.12 8.62 -5.36
C SER A 719 -7.60 8.50 -5.42
N THR A 720 -7.09 7.41 -4.86
CA THR A 720 -5.68 7.05 -4.84
C THR A 720 -5.52 5.59 -5.29
N LEU A 721 -4.29 5.11 -5.34
CA LEU A 721 -3.92 3.84 -5.99
C LEU A 721 -4.51 3.75 -7.41
N HIS A 722 -4.36 4.83 -8.17
CA HIS A 722 -4.88 4.98 -9.54
C HIS A 722 -6.37 4.66 -9.67
N GLY A 723 -7.18 5.15 -8.73
CA GLY A 723 -8.64 5.01 -8.77
C GLY A 723 -9.18 3.78 -8.06
N LYS A 724 -8.30 2.85 -7.61
CA LYS A 724 -8.71 1.65 -6.86
C LYS A 724 -9.31 1.98 -5.50
N VAL A 725 -8.82 3.03 -4.83
CA VAL A 725 -9.29 3.43 -3.50
C VAL A 725 -9.90 4.82 -3.55
N LYS A 726 -11.20 4.92 -3.29
CA LYS A 726 -11.92 6.20 -3.18
C LYS A 726 -11.51 6.93 -1.91
N PHE A 727 -11.33 8.25 -2.01
CA PHE A 727 -11.01 9.06 -0.84
C PHE A 727 -12.19 9.16 0.15
N SER A 728 -13.42 8.93 -0.33
CA SER A 728 -14.64 8.86 0.48
C SER A 728 -14.86 7.52 1.21
N ARG A 729 -13.88 6.60 1.22
CA ARG A 729 -13.97 5.33 1.96
C ARG A 729 -14.19 5.60 3.46
N ASN A 730 -14.98 4.76 4.13
CA ASN A 730 -15.42 5.00 5.52
C ASN A 730 -14.26 5.10 6.53
N ASP A 731 -13.16 4.42 6.27
CA ASP A 731 -11.96 4.40 7.12
C ASP A 731 -10.99 5.58 6.86
N ASN A 732 -11.25 6.40 5.83
CA ASN A 732 -10.49 7.63 5.59
C ASN A 732 -10.91 8.73 6.55
N TYR A 733 -10.38 8.66 7.76
CA TYR A 733 -10.73 9.60 8.81
C TYR A 733 -10.34 11.05 8.44
N PHE A 734 -9.26 11.28 7.68
CA PHE A 734 -8.87 12.63 7.23
C PHE A 734 -9.95 13.30 6.39
N TYR A 735 -10.53 12.54 5.46
CA TYR A 735 -11.57 13.02 4.58
C TYR A 735 -12.85 13.33 5.37
N TRP A 736 -13.32 12.39 6.19
CA TRP A 736 -14.57 12.57 6.94
C TRP A 736 -14.45 13.69 7.98
N GLN A 737 -13.32 13.79 8.67
CA GLN A 737 -13.07 14.91 9.58
C GLN A 737 -13.19 16.23 8.85
N ARG A 738 -12.45 16.42 7.74
CA ARG A 738 -12.47 17.68 6.98
C ARG A 738 -13.89 18.02 6.51
N LYS A 739 -14.57 17.08 5.85
CA LYS A 739 -15.94 17.28 5.37
C LYS A 739 -16.90 17.67 6.48
N ASN A 740 -16.84 16.97 7.60
CA ASN A 740 -17.72 17.22 8.73
C ASN A 740 -17.40 18.54 9.41
N PHE A 741 -16.13 18.92 9.52
CA PHE A 741 -15.71 20.19 10.10
C PHE A 741 -16.03 21.39 9.21
N ASP A 742 -15.87 21.26 7.90
CA ASP A 742 -16.26 22.29 6.93
C ASP A 742 -17.77 22.57 7.01
N TYR A 743 -18.59 21.54 7.26
CA TYR A 743 -20.01 21.72 7.57
C TYR A 743 -20.23 22.53 8.86
N LEU A 744 -19.45 22.28 9.92
CA LEU A 744 -19.53 23.08 11.16
C LEU A 744 -19.17 24.55 10.94
N LEU A 745 -18.17 24.82 10.10
CA LEU A 745 -17.76 26.18 9.72
C LEU A 745 -18.84 26.87 8.88
N GLN A 746 -19.36 26.21 7.84
CA GLN A 746 -20.40 26.77 6.97
C GLN A 746 -21.69 27.08 7.73
N THR A 747 -22.00 26.30 8.77
CA THR A 747 -23.18 26.52 9.63
C THR A 747 -22.89 27.40 10.85
N ASN A 748 -21.65 27.87 11.03
CA ASN A 748 -21.21 28.71 12.15
C ASN A 748 -21.48 28.10 13.54
N ILE A 749 -21.40 26.77 13.68
CA ILE A 749 -21.63 26.06 14.96
C ILE A 749 -20.35 25.45 15.53
N ASN A 750 -19.22 25.52 14.83
CA ASN A 750 -17.93 24.93 15.23
C ASN A 750 -17.50 25.30 16.67
N ASP A 751 -17.79 26.52 17.12
CA ASP A 751 -17.42 26.99 18.47
C ASP A 751 -18.20 26.29 19.60
N LYS A 752 -19.27 25.54 19.28
CA LYS A 752 -20.05 24.74 20.24
C LYS A 752 -19.50 23.34 20.46
N PHE A 753 -18.54 22.91 19.65
CA PHE A 753 -18.01 21.55 19.72
C PHE A 753 -16.76 21.50 20.60
N ILE A 754 -16.69 20.45 21.42
CA ILE A 754 -15.60 20.19 22.35
C ILE A 754 -15.00 18.83 21.99
N VAL A 755 -13.72 18.83 21.62
CA VAL A 755 -13.00 17.58 21.33
C VAL A 755 -12.82 16.79 22.62
N ASN A 756 -13.36 15.58 22.66
CA ASN A 756 -13.27 14.72 23.83
C ASN A 756 -11.89 14.05 23.94
N ASN A 757 -11.58 13.59 25.15
CA ASN A 757 -10.54 12.63 25.43
C ASN A 757 -9.15 13.03 24.92
N ILE A 758 -8.77 14.28 25.18
CA ILE A 758 -7.39 14.72 24.97
C ILE A 758 -6.50 14.02 26.01
N ASN A 759 -5.67 13.10 25.53
CA ASN A 759 -4.78 12.24 26.32
C ASN A 759 -3.30 12.38 25.95
N SER A 760 -2.97 13.25 24.99
CA SER A 760 -1.60 13.60 24.61
C SER A 760 -1.52 15.04 24.10
N LEU A 761 -0.34 15.66 24.19
CA LEU A 761 -0.09 16.96 23.56
C LEU A 761 -0.18 16.87 22.03
N GLY A 762 0.18 15.74 21.44
CA GLY A 762 0.04 15.53 20.00
C GLY A 762 -1.41 15.54 19.54
N LYS A 763 -2.30 14.84 20.25
CA LYS A 763 -3.74 14.86 19.95
C LYS A 763 -4.34 16.25 20.12
N LEU A 764 -3.90 16.98 21.15
CA LEU A 764 -4.32 18.37 21.37
C LEU A 764 -3.86 19.29 20.23
N LYS A 765 -2.57 19.25 19.88
CA LYS A 765 -2.00 20.09 18.81
C LYS A 765 -2.66 19.79 17.46
N ASP A 766 -2.91 18.52 17.14
CA ASP A 766 -3.61 18.13 15.90
C ASP A 766 -5.05 18.65 15.88
N ALA A 767 -5.81 18.52 16.99
CA ALA A 767 -7.16 19.05 17.09
C ALA A 767 -7.23 20.59 16.97
N LEU A 768 -6.30 21.29 17.63
CA LEU A 768 -6.21 22.76 17.57
C LEU A 768 -5.79 23.23 16.18
N TYR A 769 -4.83 22.54 15.56
CA TYR A 769 -4.39 22.78 14.18
C TYR A 769 -5.56 22.61 13.20
N PHE A 770 -6.35 21.56 13.39
CA PHE A 770 -7.50 21.27 12.55
C PHE A 770 -8.59 22.36 12.61
N GLY A 771 -8.63 23.12 13.71
CA GLY A 771 -9.44 24.33 13.86
C GLY A 771 -10.36 24.35 15.09
N PHE A 772 -10.34 23.30 15.91
CA PHE A 772 -11.11 23.31 17.16
C PHE A 772 -10.56 24.34 18.14
N LYS A 773 -11.47 25.01 18.85
CA LYS A 773 -11.13 26.00 19.89
C LYS A 773 -11.49 25.52 21.29
N SER A 774 -12.06 24.33 21.41
CA SER A 774 -12.50 23.80 22.70
C SER A 774 -12.16 22.31 22.81
N PHE A 775 -11.75 21.89 24.01
CA PHE A 775 -11.35 20.51 24.26
C PHE A 775 -11.74 20.06 25.67
N GLY A 776 -11.86 18.75 25.83
CA GLY A 776 -12.32 18.07 27.01
C GLY A 776 -11.25 17.18 27.62
N LEU A 777 -11.14 17.23 28.95
CA LEU A 777 -10.18 16.48 29.74
C LEU A 777 -10.90 15.65 30.79
N LYS A 778 -10.38 14.44 31.04
CA LYS A 778 -10.69 13.67 32.25
C LYS A 778 -9.49 13.76 33.18
N LEU A 779 -9.64 14.39 34.34
CA LEU A 779 -8.54 14.62 35.26
C LEU A 779 -8.67 13.78 36.54
N ALA A 780 -7.53 13.33 37.05
CA ALA A 780 -7.39 12.71 38.36
C ALA A 780 -6.26 13.40 39.14
N LEU A 781 -6.37 13.38 40.47
CA LEU A 781 -5.32 13.88 41.36
C LEU A 781 -4.34 12.74 41.69
N VAL A 782 -3.10 12.87 41.26
CA VAL A 782 -2.00 11.94 41.57
C VAL A 782 -0.83 12.75 42.12
N ASP A 783 -0.34 12.42 43.31
CA ASP A 783 0.78 13.11 43.97
C ASP A 783 0.64 14.64 44.01
N LYS A 784 -0.56 15.13 44.33
CA LYS A 784 -0.95 16.55 44.36
C LYS A 784 -0.91 17.27 42.99
N LYS A 785 -0.78 16.54 41.88
CA LYS A 785 -0.87 17.09 40.52
C LYS A 785 -2.14 16.60 39.82
N LEU A 786 -2.79 17.48 39.07
CA LEU A 786 -3.87 17.09 38.17
C LEU A 786 -3.29 16.51 36.90
N VAL A 787 -3.58 15.25 36.64
CA VAL A 787 -3.11 14.52 35.45
C VAL A 787 -4.28 13.94 34.68
N THR A 788 -4.10 13.71 33.38
CA THR A 788 -5.14 13.07 32.58
C THR A 788 -5.31 11.60 33.01
N VAL A 789 -6.55 11.14 33.10
CA VAL A 789 -6.87 9.77 33.57
C VAL A 789 -6.28 8.73 32.63
N ASP A 790 -6.38 8.97 31.33
CA ASP A 790 -5.95 8.06 30.27
C ASP A 790 -4.44 8.13 29.98
N ASN A 791 -3.76 9.16 30.52
CA ASN A 791 -2.30 9.31 30.45
C ASN A 791 -1.78 10.07 31.68
N LYS A 792 -1.34 9.32 32.69
CA LYS A 792 -0.88 9.89 33.97
C LYS A 792 0.40 10.71 33.86
N SER A 793 1.15 10.58 32.76
CA SER A 793 2.33 11.41 32.51
C SER A 793 1.97 12.85 32.13
N LEU A 794 0.78 13.07 31.55
CA LEU A 794 0.33 14.37 31.07
C LEU A 794 -0.43 15.12 32.17
N SER A 795 0.18 16.18 32.71
CA SER A 795 -0.48 17.06 33.68
C SER A 795 -1.35 18.12 33.01
N PHE A 796 -2.34 18.64 33.74
CA PHE A 796 -3.13 19.77 33.27
C PHE A 796 -2.26 21.02 33.08
N GLU A 797 -1.24 21.20 33.92
CA GLU A 797 -0.27 22.28 33.77
C GLU A 797 0.55 22.15 32.48
N ASP A 798 0.99 20.93 32.12
CA ASP A 798 1.67 20.67 30.84
C ASP A 798 0.80 21.07 29.65
N ILE A 799 -0.52 20.83 29.72
CA ILE A 799 -1.47 21.24 28.67
C ILE A 799 -1.55 22.76 28.57
N LEU A 800 -1.76 23.45 29.70
CA LEU A 800 -1.93 24.91 29.74
C LEU A 800 -0.65 25.65 29.31
N SER A 801 0.53 25.10 29.59
CA SER A 801 1.80 25.72 29.18
C SER A 801 2.15 25.52 27.70
N ASN A 802 1.49 24.60 27.00
CA ASN A 802 1.81 24.22 25.62
C ASN A 802 0.78 24.69 24.57
N ILE A 803 -0.18 25.53 24.97
CA ILE A 803 -1.21 26.07 24.07
C ILE A 803 -1.31 27.58 24.18
N ASN A 804 -1.71 28.23 23.08
CA ASN A 804 -2.09 29.65 23.12
C ASN A 804 -3.51 29.78 23.68
N LEU A 805 -3.62 30.10 24.96
CA LEU A 805 -4.89 30.21 25.69
C LEU A 805 -5.83 31.29 25.14
N GLU A 806 -5.33 32.31 24.44
CA GLU A 806 -6.17 33.35 23.83
C GLU A 806 -7.04 32.77 22.72
N LYS A 807 -6.54 31.76 21.99
CA LYS A 807 -7.25 31.08 20.90
C LYS A 807 -8.25 30.02 21.39
N ILE A 808 -8.26 29.72 22.70
CA ILE A 808 -9.14 28.71 23.30
C ILE A 808 -10.44 29.34 23.77
N ASN A 809 -11.57 28.77 23.35
CA ASN A 809 -12.91 29.17 23.77
C ASN A 809 -13.29 28.52 25.09
N LYS A 810 -13.29 27.18 25.14
CA LYS A 810 -13.74 26.42 26.32
C LYS A 810 -12.86 25.20 26.62
N ILE A 811 -12.67 24.94 27.90
CA ILE A 811 -12.00 23.74 28.41
C ILE A 811 -12.99 23.01 29.31
N TYR A 812 -13.47 21.86 28.87
CA TYR A 812 -14.32 21.01 29.69
C TYR A 812 -13.47 20.09 30.55
N ILE A 813 -13.79 20.00 31.83
CA ILE A 813 -13.14 19.08 32.76
C ILE A 813 -14.21 18.15 33.33
N ASP A 814 -14.08 16.85 33.07
CA ASP A 814 -14.89 15.82 33.71
C ASP A 814 -14.38 15.62 35.14
N VAL A 815 -15.03 16.28 36.10
CA VAL A 815 -14.66 16.23 37.51
C VAL A 815 -15.27 14.98 38.15
N GLN A 816 -14.45 13.98 38.47
CA GLN A 816 -14.87 12.93 39.39
C GLN A 816 -15.06 13.58 40.78
N ASN A 817 -16.30 13.68 41.29
CA ASN A 817 -16.70 14.34 42.54
C ASN A 817 -15.69 14.21 43.71
N ASN A 818 -14.68 15.08 43.75
CA ASN A 818 -13.62 15.09 44.76
C ASN A 818 -13.21 16.53 45.07
N LYS A 819 -13.44 16.97 46.32
CA LYS A 819 -13.17 18.34 46.78
C LYS A 819 -11.72 18.79 46.58
N ASN A 820 -10.76 17.86 46.58
CA ASN A 820 -9.34 18.18 46.40
C ASN A 820 -9.02 18.53 44.93
N ILE A 821 -9.74 17.95 43.96
CA ILE A 821 -9.59 18.26 42.53
C ILE A 821 -10.06 19.68 42.25
N SER A 822 -11.22 20.08 42.76
CA SER A 822 -11.76 21.43 42.56
C SER A 822 -10.83 22.53 43.05
N LYS A 823 -10.20 22.34 44.23
CA LYS A 823 -9.24 23.30 44.78
C LYS A 823 -8.02 23.49 43.87
N GLU A 824 -7.49 22.40 43.32
CA GLU A 824 -6.32 22.48 42.44
C GLU A 824 -6.67 23.08 41.07
N ILE A 825 -7.88 22.80 40.56
CA ILE A 825 -8.41 23.47 39.37
C ILE A 825 -8.49 24.98 39.61
N ASP A 826 -9.03 25.44 40.75
CA ASP A 826 -9.14 26.87 41.06
C ASP A 826 -7.77 27.57 41.15
N ASN A 827 -6.78 26.89 41.73
CA ASN A 827 -5.39 27.39 41.80
C ASN A 827 -4.82 27.60 40.39
N LEU A 828 -4.85 26.56 39.55
CA LEU A 828 -4.34 26.65 38.17
C LEU A 828 -5.16 27.62 37.32
N SER A 829 -6.48 27.69 37.55
CA SER A 829 -7.37 28.62 36.84
C SER A 829 -7.00 30.07 37.10
N SER A 830 -6.60 30.37 38.33
CA SER A 830 -6.14 31.71 38.72
C SER A 830 -4.75 32.00 38.18
N LYS A 831 -3.85 31.00 38.14
CA LYS A 831 -2.49 31.14 37.60
C LYS A 831 -2.46 31.41 36.09
N TYR A 832 -3.33 30.73 35.33
CA TYR A 832 -3.37 30.81 33.85
C TYR A 832 -4.51 31.68 33.31
N ASP A 833 -5.28 32.33 34.18
CA ASP A 833 -6.46 33.15 33.83
C ASP A 833 -7.48 32.46 32.91
N ILE A 834 -7.81 31.20 33.21
CA ILE A 834 -8.73 30.37 32.41
C ILE A 834 -10.11 30.19 33.04
N LYS A 835 -10.40 30.85 34.17
CA LYS A 835 -11.64 30.63 34.95
C LYS A 835 -12.91 30.85 34.11
N SER A 836 -12.90 31.82 33.19
CA SER A 836 -14.01 32.12 32.26
C SER A 836 -14.16 31.10 31.11
N LYS A 837 -13.12 30.31 30.86
CA LYS A 837 -13.05 29.29 29.80
C LYS A 837 -13.43 27.90 30.30
N LEU A 838 -13.47 27.67 31.62
CA LEU A 838 -13.80 26.36 32.18
C LEU A 838 -15.28 26.01 32.08
N ILE A 839 -15.56 24.74 31.77
CA ILE A 839 -16.87 24.11 31.94
C ILE A 839 -16.68 22.92 32.90
N LEU A 840 -17.29 23.04 34.08
CA LEU A 840 -17.25 22.01 35.13
C LEU A 840 -18.60 21.32 35.33
N ASN A 841 -19.67 21.86 34.75
CA ASN A 841 -21.03 21.36 34.92
C ASN A 841 -21.42 20.45 33.75
N ASN A 842 -21.64 19.17 34.06
CA ASN A 842 -22.00 18.17 33.05
C ASN A 842 -23.37 18.45 32.39
N SER A 843 -24.26 19.25 33.00
CA SER A 843 -25.56 19.58 32.37
C SER A 843 -25.44 20.46 31.13
N GLU A 844 -24.31 21.14 30.95
CA GLU A 844 -24.02 21.98 29.79
C GLU A 844 -23.49 21.17 28.59
N ILE A 845 -23.14 19.90 28.80
CA ILE A 845 -22.54 19.03 27.79
C ILE A 845 -23.54 18.02 27.25
N VAL A 846 -23.59 17.88 25.92
CA VAL A 846 -24.26 16.78 25.22
C VAL A 846 -23.20 15.92 24.55
N LYS A 847 -23.17 14.62 24.85
CA LYS A 847 -22.28 13.68 24.16
C LYS A 847 -22.94 13.19 22.88
N LEU A 848 -22.24 13.37 21.76
CA LEU A 848 -22.66 12.82 20.47
C LEU A 848 -22.27 11.34 20.37
N LYS A 849 -23.05 10.57 19.61
CA LYS A 849 -22.79 9.14 19.35
C LYS A 849 -21.80 8.95 18.20
N ALA A 850 -21.90 9.77 17.16
CA ALA A 850 -21.02 9.75 16.01
C ALA A 850 -19.77 10.58 16.27
N SER A 851 -18.62 9.99 15.95
CA SER A 851 -17.34 10.67 15.90
C SER A 851 -17.26 11.59 14.68
N ILE A 852 -16.44 12.65 14.75
CA ILE A 852 -16.30 13.61 13.64
C ILE A 852 -15.64 12.98 12.40
N ASP A 853 -14.95 11.85 12.53
CA ASP A 853 -14.41 11.09 11.40
C ASP A 853 -15.40 10.11 10.77
N ASN A 854 -16.70 10.18 11.10
CA ASN A 854 -17.70 9.26 10.58
C ASN A 854 -18.70 9.96 9.63
N LYS A 855 -19.10 9.27 8.54
CA LYS A 855 -20.11 9.74 7.58
C LYS A 855 -21.47 10.11 8.20
N SER A 856 -21.83 9.51 9.33
CA SER A 856 -23.11 9.72 10.02
C SER A 856 -23.15 11.00 10.87
N PHE A 857 -22.02 11.67 11.09
CA PHE A 857 -21.91 12.81 11.98
C PHE A 857 -22.85 13.97 11.62
N ILE A 858 -22.89 14.38 10.34
CA ILE A 858 -23.80 15.45 9.89
C ILE A 858 -25.27 15.05 10.06
N LYS A 859 -25.62 13.76 9.84
CA LYS A 859 -26.98 13.25 10.06
C LYS A 859 -27.37 13.41 11.54
N GLU A 860 -26.45 13.09 12.45
CA GLU A 860 -26.68 13.30 13.89
C GLU A 860 -26.84 14.78 14.27
N ILE A 861 -26.01 15.67 13.72
CA ILE A 861 -26.12 17.12 13.98
C ILE A 861 -27.50 17.64 13.59
N LYS A 862 -27.96 17.29 12.38
CA LYS A 862 -29.27 17.70 11.87
C LYS A 862 -30.41 17.16 12.73
N ASN A 863 -30.33 15.90 13.15
CA ASN A 863 -31.34 15.27 14.00
C ASN A 863 -31.43 15.90 15.40
N ASN A 864 -30.32 16.44 15.91
CA ASN A 864 -30.27 17.12 17.21
C ASN A 864 -30.59 18.62 17.14
N TYR A 865 -30.94 19.15 15.97
CA TYR A 865 -31.25 20.58 15.76
C TYR A 865 -30.21 21.54 16.37
N ILE A 866 -28.92 21.17 16.25
CA ILE A 866 -27.84 21.95 16.85
C ILE A 866 -27.73 23.31 16.15
N SER A 867 -27.75 24.39 16.92
CA SER A 867 -27.64 25.76 16.43
C SER A 867 -26.58 26.55 17.17
N LYS A 868 -26.16 27.67 16.57
CA LYS A 868 -25.20 28.62 17.16
C LYS A 868 -25.70 29.25 18.46
N ASP A 869 -27.02 29.33 18.64
CA ASP A 869 -27.65 29.91 19.84
C ASP A 869 -27.89 28.88 20.95
N SER A 870 -27.46 27.62 20.76
CA SER A 870 -27.57 26.60 21.80
C SER A 870 -26.81 27.01 23.07
N ASN A 871 -27.48 26.89 24.21
CA ASN A 871 -26.85 27.06 25.53
C ASN A 871 -26.00 25.85 25.93
N LYS A 872 -25.97 24.79 25.11
CA LYS A 872 -25.19 23.58 25.36
C LYS A 872 -23.96 23.51 24.45
N PHE A 873 -22.96 22.79 24.92
CA PHE A 873 -21.80 22.38 24.13
C PHE A 873 -21.90 20.89 23.79
N TYR A 874 -21.32 20.52 22.66
CA TYR A 874 -21.43 19.17 22.10
C TYR A 874 -20.06 18.51 22.10
N MET A 875 -19.95 17.44 22.86
CA MET A 875 -18.73 16.66 22.98
C MET A 875 -18.65 15.68 21.83
N VAL A 876 -17.51 15.67 21.14
CA VAL A 876 -17.27 14.87 19.94
C VAL A 876 -15.97 14.09 20.07
N GLU A 877 -15.98 12.83 19.66
CA GLU A 877 -14.77 12.03 19.52
C GLU A 877 -13.94 12.52 18.33
N TYR A 878 -12.62 12.56 18.50
CA TYR A 878 -11.66 12.97 17.48
C TYR A 878 -10.55 11.94 17.40
N LYS A 879 -10.24 11.52 16.18
CA LYS A 879 -9.17 10.57 15.86
C LYS A 879 -7.97 11.32 15.34
N SER A 880 -6.81 11.09 15.96
CA SER A 880 -5.52 11.66 15.56
C SER A 880 -4.59 10.56 15.07
N ASN A 881 -3.43 10.94 14.53
CA ASN A 881 -2.36 9.99 14.21
C ASN A 881 -1.77 9.29 15.45
N PHE A 882 -2.10 9.77 16.65
CA PHE A 882 -1.61 9.24 17.91
C PHE A 882 -2.50 8.12 18.50
N ASP A 883 -3.66 7.84 17.90
CA ASP A 883 -4.69 6.93 18.42
C ASP A 883 -4.58 5.46 17.95
#